data_AF-A0A946P3Q1-F1
#
_entry.id   AF-A0A946P3Q1-F1
#
_cell.length_a   1.000
_cell.length_b   1.000
_cell.length_c   1.000
_cell.angle_alpha   90.00
_cell.angle_beta   90.00
_cell.angle_gamma   90.00
#
_symmetry.space_group_name_H-M   'P 1'
#
loop_
_entity.id
_entity.type
_entity.pdbx_description
1 polymer ?
#
loop_
_entity_poly.entity_id
_entity_poly.type
_entity_poly.pdbx_seq_one_letter_code
_entity_poly.pdbx_strand_id
1 'polypeptide(L)'
;PVQYCEDADGDGLGGGESIESCEAPSGWVADCSDDCDNLLGFDCAGVCGGDAIEDECGDCEGGGITDGACDCDGNLPLEYCYDADGDGAGAGDPFTSCFAPEDWVNDCSDTDPECATDDTDDCGECGGDNSCFGCTDPAALNYSEDAYIDNDSCEYAPNYPFWSVNAPDFQYNGSVTSAVMIEDMMVGSEMNMVAVFVNGEIRGVENGLYFAPTQNYTFNVLAYSNETAGEMLSFKYYDALSDMIIDLNESLEFASDMIIGNAMDPFILTPRIDEVTTNIQLVPGWNWFSVNALGDDMSLNTVLATVNGSLNYIKSQTSYSEYYDSYGWWGTLENINNAEMYKSTATSESVVEFTAAPVNPADVQIGLSAGWNWVGYTPQNTLNINTALNSINGVASYIKDQTSYSEYYDSYGWWGTLENMNPYAGYMISTNSEGTLVYPDNMVAFDNNQSSVDFDALEKTIVLEKVDASMFEFNGSVTASIGAELEVFISESDVLYAYVDGELRGKVDAVQSPVSEEYLFPIMLHSNVKAGEFVNFKLLTAESKSIEFKEGIEFTNDMMIGNALTPFSLSSVNYGIASKFEVNHAYPNPFNPNTSIDYTLAVDTELTVSVYDMNGRFIETLANGMMKAGHNQIIWNASHETSGVYFIKFTSNELTLTEKVVLIK
;
A
#
# COMPACT_ATOMS: atom_id res chain seq x y z
N PRO A 1 -40.65 -8.38 -133.22
CA PRO A 1 -40.44 -7.18 -132.39
C PRO A 1 -41.13 -7.37 -131.03
N VAL A 2 -40.45 -7.02 -129.94
CA VAL A 2 -40.95 -6.94 -128.55
C VAL A 2 -41.01 -5.45 -128.17
N GLN A 3 -42.01 -5.07 -127.38
CA GLN A 3 -42.17 -3.71 -126.86
C GLN A 3 -41.24 -3.51 -125.66
N TYR A 4 -40.54 -2.39 -125.62
CA TYR A 4 -39.68 -1.97 -124.50
C TYR A 4 -40.07 -0.56 -124.05
N CYS A 5 -40.00 -0.28 -122.75
CA CYS A 5 -40.18 1.05 -122.13
C CYS A 5 -38.88 1.52 -121.49
N GLU A 6 -38.69 2.83 -121.37
CA GLU A 6 -37.51 3.40 -120.73
C GLU A 6 -37.54 3.04 -119.25
N ASP A 7 -36.40 2.60 -118.74
CA ASP A 7 -36.18 2.34 -117.32
C ASP A 7 -35.28 3.48 -116.83
N ALA A 8 -35.93 4.58 -116.44
CA ALA A 8 -35.27 5.86 -116.22
C ALA A 8 -34.49 5.88 -114.89
N ASP A 9 -34.96 5.16 -113.87
CA ASP A 9 -34.28 5.04 -112.59
C ASP A 9 -33.41 3.78 -112.46
N GLY A 10 -33.52 2.85 -113.41
CA GLY A 10 -32.64 1.69 -113.56
C GLY A 10 -33.02 0.49 -112.68
N ASP A 11 -34.26 0.42 -112.18
CA ASP A 11 -34.73 -0.63 -111.29
C ASP A 11 -35.13 -1.94 -112.01
N GLY A 12 -35.20 -1.90 -113.34
CA GLY A 12 -35.53 -3.03 -114.21
C GLY A 12 -37.00 -3.09 -114.65
N LEU A 13 -37.83 -2.14 -114.22
CA LEU A 13 -39.18 -1.88 -114.71
C LEU A 13 -39.19 -0.54 -115.45
N GLY A 14 -39.95 -0.45 -116.53
CA GLY A 14 -39.96 0.75 -117.38
C GLY A 14 -41.32 1.43 -117.36
N GLY A 15 -41.33 2.75 -117.53
CA GLY A 15 -42.54 3.56 -117.57
C GLY A 15 -42.64 4.40 -118.84
N GLY A 16 -43.83 4.95 -119.10
CA GLY A 16 -44.01 5.97 -120.14
C GLY A 16 -44.11 5.48 -121.60
N GLU A 17 -43.44 6.17 -122.53
CA GLU A 17 -43.52 5.87 -123.97
C GLU A 17 -42.73 4.60 -124.32
N SER A 18 -43.20 3.85 -125.32
CA SER A 18 -42.65 2.52 -125.65
C SER A 18 -42.26 2.37 -127.11
N ILE A 19 -41.27 1.51 -127.38
CA ILE A 19 -40.81 1.21 -128.75
C ILE A 19 -40.87 -0.29 -129.04
N GLU A 20 -41.11 -0.68 -130.31
CA GLU A 20 -40.98 -2.07 -130.75
C GLU A 20 -39.64 -2.32 -131.45
N SER A 21 -38.84 -3.24 -130.89
CA SER A 21 -37.53 -3.64 -131.44
C SER A 21 -37.34 -5.16 -131.35
N CYS A 22 -36.48 -5.74 -132.19
CA CYS A 22 -36.14 -7.16 -132.09
C CYS A 22 -35.13 -7.46 -130.96
N GLU A 23 -34.37 -6.45 -130.52
CA GLU A 23 -33.46 -6.52 -129.38
C GLU A 23 -33.61 -5.24 -128.52
N ALA A 24 -33.51 -5.38 -127.20
CA ALA A 24 -33.72 -4.30 -126.24
C ALA A 24 -32.68 -3.18 -126.42
N PRO A 25 -33.09 -1.92 -126.61
CA PRO A 25 -32.20 -0.77 -126.47
C PRO A 25 -31.60 -0.72 -125.06
N SER A 26 -30.39 -0.14 -124.95
CA SER A 26 -29.78 0.09 -123.64
C SER A 26 -30.62 1.05 -122.81
N GLY A 27 -30.91 0.68 -121.56
CA GLY A 27 -31.73 1.48 -120.62
C GLY A 27 -33.24 1.33 -120.82
N TRP A 28 -33.68 0.30 -121.56
CA TRP A 28 -35.09 0.04 -121.82
C TRP A 28 -35.40 -1.42 -121.50
N VAL A 29 -36.52 -1.66 -120.82
CA VAL A 29 -36.93 -2.99 -120.33
C VAL A 29 -38.27 -3.40 -120.92
N ALA A 30 -38.49 -4.71 -121.04
CA ALA A 30 -39.70 -5.24 -121.67
C ALA A 30 -40.94 -5.15 -120.76
N ASP A 31 -40.72 -4.93 -119.46
CA ASP A 31 -41.79 -4.83 -118.46
C ASP A 31 -42.15 -3.37 -118.21
N CYS A 32 -43.27 -2.93 -118.77
CA CYS A 32 -43.68 -1.53 -118.81
C CYS A 32 -44.63 -1.12 -117.66
N SER A 33 -44.50 -1.76 -116.50
CA SER A 33 -45.46 -1.63 -115.39
C SER A 33 -44.98 -0.77 -114.22
N ASP A 34 -44.07 0.17 -114.47
CA ASP A 34 -43.66 1.12 -113.43
C ASP A 34 -44.48 2.42 -113.48
N ASP A 35 -45.23 2.65 -112.40
CA ASP A 35 -46.04 3.85 -112.18
C ASP A 35 -45.22 5.02 -111.57
N CYS A 36 -43.99 4.80 -111.11
CA CYS A 36 -43.12 5.82 -110.50
C CYS A 36 -41.68 5.94 -111.04
N ASP A 37 -41.46 5.51 -112.28
CA ASP A 37 -40.22 5.55 -113.08
C ASP A 37 -39.49 6.93 -113.16
N ASN A 38 -40.08 8.01 -112.63
CA ASN A 38 -39.51 9.37 -112.67
C ASN A 38 -39.51 10.13 -111.32
N LEU A 39 -39.79 9.49 -110.18
CA LEU A 39 -39.75 10.12 -108.84
C LEU A 39 -38.99 9.27 -107.82
N LEU A 40 -38.45 9.92 -106.77
CA LEU A 40 -37.56 9.35 -105.74
C LEU A 40 -38.26 8.41 -104.73
N GLY A 41 -39.13 7.52 -105.20
CA GLY A 41 -39.75 6.48 -104.38
C GLY A 41 -40.91 6.92 -103.48
N PHE A 42 -41.33 5.99 -102.62
CA PHE A 42 -42.44 6.16 -101.68
C PHE A 42 -41.96 6.66 -100.30
N ASP A 43 -42.75 7.49 -99.62
CA ASP A 43 -42.51 7.87 -98.22
C ASP A 43 -42.84 6.71 -97.24
N CYS A 44 -42.63 6.91 -95.92
CA CYS A 44 -42.90 5.84 -94.93
C CYS A 44 -44.37 5.43 -94.84
N ALA A 45 -45.30 6.23 -95.38
CA ALA A 45 -46.71 5.90 -95.50
C ALA A 45 -47.05 5.16 -96.81
N GLY A 46 -46.04 4.90 -97.66
CA GLY A 46 -46.20 4.17 -98.92
C GLY A 46 -46.82 5.03 -100.03
N VAL A 47 -46.61 6.36 -100.00
CA VAL A 47 -47.11 7.30 -101.03
C VAL A 47 -45.95 7.78 -101.91
N CYS A 48 -46.06 7.62 -103.23
CA CYS A 48 -44.97 8.02 -104.14
C CYS A 48 -44.84 9.55 -104.16
N GLY A 49 -43.65 10.05 -103.79
CA GLY A 49 -43.37 11.47 -103.64
C GLY A 49 -44.04 12.15 -102.44
N GLY A 50 -44.38 11.41 -101.38
CA GLY A 50 -44.88 11.96 -100.12
C GLY A 50 -43.77 12.47 -99.18
N ASP A 51 -44.17 13.13 -98.08
CA ASP A 51 -43.26 13.81 -97.13
C ASP A 51 -43.29 13.19 -95.71
N ALA A 52 -43.94 12.03 -95.50
CA ALA A 52 -44.02 11.41 -94.18
C ALA A 52 -42.65 10.88 -93.71
N ILE A 53 -42.34 11.05 -92.42
CA ILE A 53 -41.05 10.69 -91.79
C ILE A 53 -41.32 9.79 -90.58
N GLU A 54 -40.47 8.76 -90.39
CA GLU A 54 -40.46 7.93 -89.18
C GLU A 54 -39.89 8.69 -87.98
N ASP A 55 -40.49 8.47 -86.80
CA ASP A 55 -39.94 8.96 -85.53
C ASP A 55 -38.78 8.07 -85.03
N GLU A 56 -38.22 8.39 -83.85
CA GLU A 56 -37.12 7.65 -83.24
C GLU A 56 -37.49 6.21 -82.81
N CYS A 57 -38.78 5.88 -82.79
CA CYS A 57 -39.31 4.54 -82.52
C CYS A 57 -39.55 3.75 -83.82
N GLY A 58 -39.32 4.35 -84.99
CA GLY A 58 -39.56 3.74 -86.30
C GLY A 58 -41.03 3.78 -86.71
N ASP A 59 -41.87 4.55 -86.03
CA ASP A 59 -43.27 4.72 -86.38
C ASP A 59 -43.44 5.95 -87.29
N CYS A 60 -44.05 5.74 -88.46
CA CYS A 60 -44.33 6.81 -89.42
C CYS A 60 -45.30 7.83 -88.80
N GLU A 61 -44.84 9.08 -88.63
CA GLU A 61 -45.53 10.15 -87.88
C GLU A 61 -45.85 9.82 -86.40
N GLY A 62 -45.05 8.98 -85.75
CA GLY A 62 -45.20 8.63 -84.35
C GLY A 62 -44.89 9.78 -83.36
N GLY A 63 -45.23 9.56 -82.09
CA GLY A 63 -45.08 10.54 -81.00
C GLY A 63 -43.69 10.59 -80.35
N GLY A 64 -42.77 9.72 -80.78
CA GLY A 64 -41.43 9.56 -80.22
C GLY A 64 -41.42 9.00 -78.79
N ILE A 65 -40.22 9.03 -78.19
CA ILE A 65 -40.01 8.64 -76.78
C ILE A 65 -40.66 9.67 -75.85
N THR A 66 -41.37 9.20 -74.81
CA THR A 66 -42.04 10.07 -73.83
C THR A 66 -41.02 10.78 -72.94
N ASP A 67 -41.30 12.03 -72.55
CA ASP A 67 -40.39 12.86 -71.74
C ASP A 67 -40.08 12.18 -70.39
N GLY A 68 -38.81 11.87 -70.14
CA GLY A 68 -38.33 11.14 -68.96
C GLY A 68 -38.25 9.62 -69.10
N ALA A 69 -38.67 9.04 -70.23
CA ALA A 69 -38.46 7.63 -70.54
C ALA A 69 -37.14 7.39 -71.29
N CYS A 70 -36.59 6.21 -71.11
CA CYS A 70 -35.32 5.76 -71.68
C CYS A 70 -35.49 5.17 -73.09
N ASP A 71 -36.68 4.69 -73.42
CA ASP A 71 -37.02 4.03 -74.68
C ASP A 71 -38.51 4.18 -75.02
N CYS A 72 -38.89 3.64 -76.18
CA CYS A 72 -40.25 3.68 -76.71
C CYS A 72 -41.25 2.82 -75.91
N ASP A 73 -40.76 1.92 -75.04
CA ASP A 73 -41.58 1.10 -74.15
C ASP A 73 -41.94 1.83 -72.84
N GLY A 74 -41.37 3.02 -72.62
CA GLY A 74 -41.68 3.87 -71.47
C GLY A 74 -40.88 3.52 -70.21
N ASN A 75 -39.74 2.85 -70.34
CA ASN A 75 -38.91 2.48 -69.20
C ASN A 75 -38.31 3.72 -68.52
N LEU A 76 -38.31 3.76 -67.19
CA LEU A 76 -37.75 4.86 -66.40
C LEU A 76 -36.29 4.59 -66.01
N PRO A 77 -35.48 5.63 -65.77
CA PRO A 77 -34.14 5.48 -65.22
C PRO A 77 -34.13 4.72 -63.89
N LEU A 78 -33.16 3.82 -63.71
CA LEU A 78 -32.93 3.08 -62.47
C LEU A 78 -31.74 3.68 -61.71
N GLU A 79 -31.69 3.44 -60.41
CA GLU A 79 -30.52 3.75 -59.58
C GLU A 79 -29.48 2.63 -59.70
N TYR A 80 -28.22 3.02 -59.80
CA TYR A 80 -27.08 2.13 -59.82
C TYR A 80 -26.06 2.57 -58.76
N CYS A 81 -25.35 1.61 -58.16
CA CYS A 81 -24.22 1.82 -57.27
C CYS A 81 -22.95 1.19 -57.85
N TYR A 82 -21.78 1.69 -57.45
CA TYR A 82 -20.51 1.17 -57.95
C TYR A 82 -20.22 -0.17 -57.27
N ASP A 83 -19.99 -1.19 -58.07
CA ASP A 83 -19.58 -2.54 -57.66
C ASP A 83 -18.06 -2.58 -57.76
N ALA A 84 -17.40 -2.36 -56.63
CA ALA A 84 -15.96 -2.15 -56.57
C ALA A 84 -15.16 -3.47 -56.53
N ASP A 85 -15.74 -4.54 -56.00
CA ASP A 85 -15.09 -5.85 -55.87
C ASP A 85 -15.62 -6.92 -56.85
N GLY A 86 -16.69 -6.60 -57.59
CA GLY A 86 -17.25 -7.40 -58.67
C GLY A 86 -18.19 -8.51 -58.21
N ASP A 87 -18.77 -8.42 -57.02
CA ASP A 87 -19.65 -9.45 -56.44
C ASP A 87 -21.11 -9.36 -56.93
N GLY A 88 -21.47 -8.26 -57.59
CA GLY A 88 -22.79 -8.01 -58.15
C GLY A 88 -23.70 -7.16 -57.26
N ALA A 89 -23.25 -6.75 -56.08
CA ALA A 89 -23.83 -5.69 -55.25
C ALA A 89 -22.89 -4.46 -55.27
N GLY A 90 -23.44 -3.28 -55.06
CA GLY A 90 -22.68 -2.04 -55.10
C GLY A 90 -22.96 -1.16 -53.89
N ALA A 91 -22.03 -0.25 -53.61
CA ALA A 91 -22.12 0.64 -52.47
C ALA A 91 -21.84 2.11 -52.85
N GLY A 92 -22.04 3.01 -51.88
CA GLY A 92 -21.78 4.44 -52.03
C GLY A 92 -22.99 5.25 -52.54
N ASP A 93 -22.71 6.45 -53.06
CA ASP A 93 -23.76 7.37 -53.51
C ASP A 93 -24.37 6.89 -54.84
N PRO A 94 -25.68 6.57 -54.89
CA PRO A 94 -26.29 6.02 -56.08
C PRO A 94 -26.39 7.05 -57.22
N PHE A 95 -26.24 6.57 -58.44
CA PHE A 95 -26.36 7.33 -59.68
C PHE A 95 -27.56 6.82 -60.50
N THR A 96 -28.45 7.74 -60.91
CA THR A 96 -29.63 7.39 -61.71
C THR A 96 -29.34 7.46 -63.21
N SER A 97 -29.58 6.36 -63.95
CA SER A 97 -29.35 6.28 -65.40
C SER A 97 -30.33 5.33 -66.09
N CYS A 98 -30.47 5.48 -67.40
CA CYS A 98 -31.23 4.55 -68.24
C CYS A 98 -30.50 3.22 -68.46
N PHE A 99 -29.16 3.28 -68.50
CA PHE A 99 -28.32 2.12 -68.71
C PHE A 99 -27.25 2.08 -67.63
N ALA A 100 -26.99 0.88 -67.11
CA ALA A 100 -25.91 0.63 -66.16
C ALA A 100 -24.57 1.06 -66.78
N PRO A 101 -23.80 1.95 -66.12
CA PRO A 101 -22.40 2.12 -66.45
C PRO A 101 -21.60 0.82 -66.24
N GLU A 102 -20.40 0.75 -66.81
CA GLU A 102 -19.47 -0.37 -66.56
C GLU A 102 -19.08 -0.38 -65.07
N ASP A 103 -19.13 -1.55 -64.45
CA ASP A 103 -18.88 -1.79 -63.00
C ASP A 103 -19.89 -1.12 -62.06
N TRP A 104 -21.11 -0.87 -62.53
CA TRP A 104 -22.22 -0.38 -61.68
C TRP A 104 -23.42 -1.33 -61.76
N VAL A 105 -24.02 -1.63 -60.61
CA VAL A 105 -25.13 -2.58 -60.46
C VAL A 105 -26.36 -1.91 -59.85
N ASN A 106 -27.54 -2.46 -60.10
CA ASN A 106 -28.81 -1.93 -59.57
C ASN A 106 -29.17 -2.49 -58.18
N ASP A 107 -28.29 -3.29 -57.60
CA ASP A 107 -28.37 -3.77 -56.23
C ASP A 107 -27.40 -2.99 -55.35
N CYS A 108 -27.91 -2.04 -54.58
CA CYS A 108 -27.10 -1.15 -53.74
C CYS A 108 -26.97 -1.67 -52.29
N SER A 109 -26.82 -2.98 -52.10
CA SER A 109 -26.89 -3.62 -50.77
C SER A 109 -25.58 -4.15 -50.21
N ASP A 110 -24.47 -3.91 -50.91
CA ASP A 110 -23.12 -4.29 -50.51
C ASP A 110 -22.74 -3.60 -49.17
N THR A 111 -22.27 -4.42 -48.23
CA THR A 111 -21.93 -3.98 -46.87
C THR A 111 -20.43 -3.80 -46.65
N ASP A 112 -19.59 -4.40 -47.49
CA ASP A 112 -18.14 -4.28 -47.46
C ASP A 112 -17.57 -4.09 -48.88
N PRO A 113 -17.49 -2.84 -49.37
CA PRO A 113 -17.27 -2.52 -50.79
C PRO A 113 -15.91 -2.91 -51.38
N GLU A 114 -15.02 -3.46 -50.56
CA GLU A 114 -13.68 -3.89 -50.98
C GLU A 114 -13.53 -5.42 -50.85
N CYS A 115 -14.60 -6.14 -50.53
CA CYS A 115 -14.59 -7.57 -50.24
C CYS A 115 -15.81 -8.32 -50.81
N ALA A 116 -15.58 -9.09 -51.87
CA ALA A 116 -16.62 -9.83 -52.59
C ALA A 116 -17.34 -10.94 -51.80
N THR A 117 -16.97 -11.17 -50.52
CA THR A 117 -17.68 -12.08 -49.62
C THR A 117 -18.45 -11.37 -48.51
N ASP A 118 -18.40 -10.03 -48.44
CA ASP A 118 -18.93 -9.22 -47.33
C ASP A 118 -18.40 -9.63 -45.94
N ASP A 119 -17.25 -10.31 -45.90
CA ASP A 119 -16.71 -10.99 -44.72
C ASP A 119 -15.20 -10.75 -44.66
N THR A 120 -14.82 -9.51 -44.42
CA THR A 120 -13.43 -9.16 -44.07
C THR A 120 -13.16 -9.56 -42.64
N ASP A 121 -12.17 -10.42 -42.45
CA ASP A 121 -11.80 -10.90 -41.12
C ASP A 121 -11.03 -9.82 -40.32
N ASP A 122 -10.70 -10.10 -39.05
CA ASP A 122 -10.00 -9.14 -38.18
C ASP A 122 -8.57 -8.82 -38.64
N CYS A 123 -8.04 -9.60 -39.60
CA CYS A 123 -6.75 -9.38 -40.25
C CYS A 123 -6.84 -8.39 -41.42
N GLY A 124 -8.05 -8.03 -41.83
CA GLY A 124 -8.30 -7.22 -43.02
C GLY A 124 -8.24 -8.04 -44.32
N GLU A 125 -8.36 -9.37 -44.25
CA GLU A 125 -8.42 -10.23 -45.42
C GLU A 125 -9.85 -10.60 -45.79
N CYS A 126 -10.22 -10.37 -47.05
CA CYS A 126 -11.54 -10.72 -47.56
C CYS A 126 -11.73 -12.25 -47.63
N GLY A 127 -12.72 -12.76 -46.90
CA GLY A 127 -12.98 -14.20 -46.76
C GLY A 127 -11.93 -14.94 -45.94
N GLY A 128 -11.17 -14.22 -45.12
CA GLY A 128 -10.12 -14.75 -44.26
C GLY A 128 -10.65 -15.58 -43.08
N ASP A 129 -9.77 -16.35 -42.44
CA ASP A 129 -10.08 -17.25 -41.32
C ASP A 129 -9.47 -16.82 -39.97
N ASN A 130 -9.04 -15.55 -39.86
CA ASN A 130 -8.35 -14.97 -38.70
C ASN A 130 -6.99 -15.63 -38.37
N SER A 131 -6.38 -16.35 -39.32
CA SER A 131 -5.10 -17.05 -39.10
C SER A 131 -3.88 -16.14 -38.90
N CYS A 132 -4.01 -14.82 -39.14
CA CYS A 132 -2.91 -13.87 -38.93
C CYS A 132 -2.54 -13.65 -37.45
N PHE A 133 -3.40 -14.07 -36.52
CA PHE A 133 -3.15 -13.99 -35.07
C PHE A 133 -2.56 -15.29 -34.55
N GLY A 134 -1.39 -15.21 -33.91
CA GLY A 134 -0.72 -16.38 -33.36
C GLY A 134 0.71 -16.06 -32.95
N CYS A 135 1.46 -17.08 -32.52
CA CYS A 135 2.85 -16.87 -32.16
C CYS A 135 3.71 -16.55 -33.39
N THR A 136 4.37 -15.39 -33.36
CA THR A 136 5.25 -14.91 -34.45
C THR A 136 6.74 -15.20 -34.22
N ASP A 137 7.12 -15.76 -33.07
CA ASP A 137 8.52 -16.10 -32.75
C ASP A 137 8.90 -17.49 -33.30
N PRO A 138 9.84 -17.59 -34.27
CA PRO A 138 10.30 -18.87 -34.81
C PRO A 138 10.95 -19.82 -33.78
N ALA A 139 11.28 -19.35 -32.57
CA ALA A 139 11.81 -20.15 -31.48
C ALA A 139 10.73 -20.85 -30.63
N ALA A 140 9.46 -20.49 -30.77
CA ALA A 140 8.35 -21.11 -30.04
C ALA A 140 7.90 -22.43 -30.68
N LEU A 141 7.37 -23.34 -29.85
CA LEU A 141 6.82 -24.63 -30.25
C LEU A 141 5.55 -24.52 -31.09
N ASN A 142 4.76 -23.46 -30.90
CA ASN A 142 3.52 -23.19 -31.62
C ASN A 142 3.65 -22.01 -32.59
N TYR A 143 4.87 -21.71 -33.05
CA TYR A 143 5.13 -20.74 -34.11
C TYR A 143 4.27 -21.04 -35.35
N SER A 144 3.63 -20.00 -35.90
CA SER A 144 2.88 -20.06 -37.15
C SER A 144 3.49 -19.11 -38.17
N GLU A 145 3.80 -19.61 -39.37
CA GLU A 145 4.32 -18.79 -40.47
C GLU A 145 3.24 -17.87 -41.08
N ASP A 146 1.97 -18.25 -40.92
CA ASP A 146 0.81 -17.49 -41.40
C ASP A 146 0.41 -16.36 -40.41
N ALA A 147 0.92 -16.43 -39.16
CA ALA A 147 0.70 -15.39 -38.17
C ALA A 147 1.75 -14.27 -38.31
N TYR A 148 1.28 -13.04 -38.52
CA TYR A 148 2.13 -11.84 -38.54
C TYR A 148 1.72 -10.80 -37.50
N ILE A 149 0.66 -11.07 -36.72
CA ILE A 149 0.24 -10.30 -35.56
C ILE A 149 0.38 -11.18 -34.31
N ASP A 150 1.30 -10.82 -33.43
CA ASP A 150 1.53 -11.57 -32.19
C ASP A 150 0.39 -11.33 -31.20
N ASN A 151 -0.13 -12.41 -30.63
CA ASN A 151 -1.23 -12.40 -29.66
C ASN A 151 -0.81 -12.97 -28.29
N ASP A 152 0.49 -12.92 -27.98
CA ASP A 152 1.10 -13.42 -26.74
C ASP A 152 0.86 -14.93 -26.49
N SER A 153 0.57 -15.71 -27.54
CA SER A 153 0.30 -17.14 -27.43
C SER A 153 1.54 -18.03 -27.53
N CYS A 154 2.74 -17.47 -27.69
CA CYS A 154 3.97 -18.25 -27.88
C CYS A 154 4.25 -19.23 -26.72
N GLU A 155 4.23 -20.52 -27.03
CA GLU A 155 4.60 -21.62 -26.14
C GLU A 155 6.05 -22.01 -26.41
N TYR A 156 6.91 -21.99 -25.39
CA TYR A 156 8.30 -22.45 -25.51
C TYR A 156 8.46 -23.83 -24.88
N ALA A 157 9.47 -24.58 -25.33
CA ALA A 157 9.86 -25.81 -24.62
C ALA A 157 10.34 -25.43 -23.20
N PRO A 158 9.86 -26.08 -22.13
CA PRO A 158 10.26 -25.76 -20.78
C PRO A 158 11.78 -25.90 -20.63
N ASN A 159 12.43 -24.82 -20.21
CA ASN A 159 13.87 -24.74 -20.05
C ASN A 159 14.27 -25.27 -18.67
N TYR A 160 13.95 -26.54 -18.40
CA TYR A 160 14.33 -27.19 -17.15
C TYR A 160 15.86 -27.10 -16.97
N PRO A 161 16.36 -26.66 -15.80
CA PRO A 161 17.78 -26.70 -15.54
C PRO A 161 18.27 -28.15 -15.61
N PHE A 162 19.32 -28.39 -16.41
CA PHE A 162 19.93 -29.71 -16.50
C PHE A 162 20.84 -29.97 -15.28
N TRP A 163 20.23 -30.06 -14.11
CA TRP A 163 20.87 -30.38 -12.84
C TRP A 163 20.95 -31.89 -12.66
N SER A 164 22.17 -32.41 -12.54
CA SER A 164 22.42 -33.84 -12.32
C SER A 164 23.71 -34.03 -11.55
N VAL A 165 23.71 -34.98 -10.62
CA VAL A 165 24.86 -35.32 -9.79
C VAL A 165 25.24 -36.77 -10.05
N ASN A 166 26.50 -37.00 -10.38
CA ASN A 166 27.07 -38.34 -10.49
C ASN A 166 27.62 -38.78 -9.12
N ALA A 167 26.78 -39.37 -8.28
CA ALA A 167 27.14 -39.76 -6.91
C ALA A 167 28.47 -40.53 -6.76
N PRO A 168 28.87 -41.44 -7.67
CA PRO A 168 30.19 -42.10 -7.64
C PRO A 168 31.43 -41.18 -7.66
N ASP A 169 31.30 -39.91 -8.03
CA ASP A 169 32.41 -38.95 -8.03
C ASP A 169 32.73 -38.40 -6.62
N PHE A 170 31.91 -38.77 -5.62
CA PHE A 170 32.00 -38.27 -4.25
C PHE A 170 32.14 -39.39 -3.23
N GLN A 171 32.98 -39.16 -2.21
CA GLN A 171 33.27 -40.13 -1.16
C GLN A 171 32.27 -40.08 0.01
N TYR A 172 31.72 -38.90 0.32
CA TYR A 172 30.86 -38.65 1.47
C TYR A 172 29.52 -38.06 1.04
N ASN A 173 28.50 -38.24 1.89
CA ASN A 173 27.18 -37.64 1.68
C ASN A 173 26.53 -37.25 3.02
N GLY A 174 25.49 -36.44 2.95
CA GLY A 174 24.60 -36.09 4.05
C GLY A 174 23.20 -35.78 3.53
N SER A 175 22.18 -35.94 4.38
CA SER A 175 20.78 -35.70 4.01
C SER A 175 20.28 -34.35 4.52
N VAL A 176 19.61 -33.61 3.65
CA VAL A 176 18.93 -32.35 3.97
C VAL A 176 17.47 -32.47 3.55
N THR A 177 16.56 -32.45 4.53
CA THR A 177 15.13 -32.27 4.29
C THR A 177 14.80 -30.81 4.48
N SER A 178 14.51 -30.12 3.38
CA SER A 178 14.18 -28.71 3.35
C SER A 178 12.78 -28.45 2.82
N ALA A 179 12.32 -27.21 2.98
CA ALA A 179 11.10 -26.73 2.35
C ALA A 179 11.28 -25.25 1.99
N VAL A 180 10.68 -24.81 0.88
CA VAL A 180 10.91 -23.46 0.32
C VAL A 180 9.75 -22.55 0.74
N MET A 181 10.07 -21.38 1.27
CA MET A 181 9.12 -20.36 1.70
C MET A 181 9.31 -19.09 0.87
N ILE A 182 8.27 -18.68 0.15
CA ILE A 182 8.24 -17.44 -0.64
C ILE A 182 7.03 -16.63 -0.16
N GLU A 183 7.24 -15.37 0.21
CA GLU A 183 6.18 -14.47 0.72
C GLU A 183 5.33 -15.14 1.82
N ASP A 184 6.00 -15.74 2.81
CA ASP A 184 5.40 -16.47 3.94
C ASP A 184 4.53 -17.69 3.59
N MET A 185 4.56 -18.14 2.33
CA MET A 185 3.89 -19.35 1.88
C MET A 185 4.89 -20.46 1.56
N MET A 186 4.60 -21.66 2.06
CA MET A 186 5.34 -22.87 1.67
C MET A 186 4.99 -23.22 0.23
N VAL A 187 5.98 -23.14 -0.67
CA VAL A 187 5.79 -23.40 -2.10
C VAL A 187 6.41 -24.73 -2.50
N GLY A 188 5.85 -25.33 -3.56
CA GLY A 188 6.41 -26.53 -4.17
C GLY A 188 5.37 -27.37 -4.90
N SER A 189 5.88 -28.31 -5.68
CA SER A 189 5.14 -29.30 -6.45
C SER A 189 6.08 -30.48 -6.75
N GLU A 190 5.52 -31.56 -7.30
CA GLU A 190 6.33 -32.71 -7.77
C GLU A 190 7.27 -32.36 -8.94
N MET A 191 7.06 -31.20 -9.59
CA MET A 191 7.89 -30.73 -10.70
C MET A 191 8.92 -29.69 -10.28
N ASN A 192 8.80 -29.11 -9.09
CA ASN A 192 9.79 -28.18 -8.56
C ASN A 192 11.02 -28.92 -8.07
N MET A 193 12.19 -28.29 -8.16
CA MET A 193 13.46 -28.87 -7.71
C MET A 193 14.16 -27.97 -6.70
N VAL A 194 14.89 -28.57 -5.76
CA VAL A 194 15.95 -27.90 -5.00
C VAL A 194 17.27 -28.56 -5.36
N ALA A 195 18.25 -27.74 -5.74
CA ALA A 195 19.62 -28.17 -6.02
C ALA A 195 20.60 -27.55 -5.02
N VAL A 196 21.64 -28.31 -4.68
CA VAL A 196 22.70 -27.96 -3.74
C VAL A 196 24.00 -27.77 -4.51
N PHE A 197 24.79 -26.76 -4.17
CA PHE A 197 26.04 -26.42 -4.83
C PHE A 197 27.17 -26.17 -3.82
N VAL A 198 28.41 -26.38 -4.26
CA VAL A 198 29.62 -25.89 -3.58
C VAL A 198 30.48 -25.22 -4.63
N ASN A 199 30.79 -23.93 -4.46
CA ASN A 199 31.56 -23.13 -5.42
C ASN A 199 31.01 -23.21 -6.87
N GLY A 200 29.68 -23.31 -7.03
CA GLY A 200 29.00 -23.44 -8.32
C GLY A 200 28.97 -24.86 -8.93
N GLU A 201 29.64 -25.84 -8.31
CA GLU A 201 29.52 -27.26 -8.70
C GLU A 201 28.32 -27.90 -8.00
N ILE A 202 27.45 -28.58 -8.74
CA ILE A 202 26.27 -29.23 -8.19
C ILE A 202 26.64 -30.44 -7.32
N ARG A 203 26.08 -30.48 -6.11
CA ARG A 203 26.33 -31.50 -5.07
C ARG A 203 25.09 -32.27 -4.66
N GLY A 204 23.91 -31.87 -5.11
CA GLY A 204 22.66 -32.58 -4.81
C GLY A 204 21.53 -31.97 -5.61
N VAL A 205 20.52 -32.75 -5.97
CA VAL A 205 19.26 -32.23 -6.53
C VAL A 205 18.16 -33.24 -6.26
N GLU A 206 16.98 -32.75 -5.88
CA GLU A 206 15.76 -33.57 -5.84
C GLU A 206 14.51 -32.74 -6.13
N ASN A 207 13.46 -33.44 -6.59
CA ASN A 207 12.13 -32.90 -6.78
C ASN A 207 11.36 -32.76 -5.46
N GLY A 208 10.31 -31.95 -5.48
CA GLY A 208 9.39 -31.80 -4.35
C GLY A 208 8.61 -33.09 -4.07
N LEU A 209 8.51 -33.44 -2.79
CA LEU A 209 7.72 -34.54 -2.28
C LEU A 209 6.61 -34.01 -1.37
N TYR A 210 5.35 -34.27 -1.74
CA TYR A 210 4.20 -33.87 -0.94
C TYR A 210 4.14 -34.63 0.39
N PHE A 211 4.02 -33.90 1.50
CA PHE A 211 3.92 -34.45 2.84
C PHE A 211 2.56 -34.12 3.47
N ALA A 212 1.64 -35.09 3.37
CA ALA A 212 0.25 -34.94 3.80
C ALA A 212 0.03 -34.42 5.24
N PRO A 213 0.84 -34.80 6.27
CA PRO A 213 0.63 -34.32 7.63
C PRO A 213 0.75 -32.79 7.80
N THR A 214 1.65 -32.14 7.07
CA THR A 214 1.81 -30.67 7.08
C THR A 214 1.10 -29.99 5.91
N GLN A 215 0.59 -30.77 4.96
CA GLN A 215 -0.01 -30.30 3.70
C GLN A 215 0.95 -29.48 2.82
N ASN A 216 2.25 -29.66 3.01
CA ASN A 216 3.30 -28.92 2.28
C ASN A 216 4.19 -29.86 1.48
N TYR A 217 4.99 -29.30 0.56
CA TYR A 217 6.05 -30.02 -0.14
C TYR A 217 7.36 -29.91 0.62
N THR A 218 8.15 -30.99 0.57
CA THR A 218 9.50 -31.08 1.13
C THR A 218 10.47 -31.52 0.05
N PHE A 219 11.72 -31.05 0.13
CA PHE A 219 12.79 -31.41 -0.78
C PHE A 219 13.83 -32.21 0.00
N ASN A 220 13.99 -33.48 -0.35
CA ASN A 220 14.82 -34.43 0.40
C ASN A 220 16.12 -34.70 -0.35
N VAL A 221 17.06 -33.77 -0.26
CA VAL A 221 18.28 -33.81 -1.06
C VAL A 221 19.38 -34.57 -0.32
N LEU A 222 20.06 -35.48 -1.03
CA LEU A 222 21.38 -35.96 -0.62
C LEU A 222 22.44 -35.03 -1.18
N ALA A 223 23.16 -34.34 -0.29
CA ALA A 223 24.32 -33.54 -0.63
C ALA A 223 25.58 -34.40 -0.59
N TYR A 224 26.44 -34.29 -1.59
CA TYR A 224 27.66 -35.08 -1.75
C TYR A 224 28.93 -34.21 -1.62
N SER A 225 30.02 -34.79 -1.11
CA SER A 225 31.33 -34.12 -0.97
C SER A 225 32.49 -35.12 -1.01
N ASN A 226 33.71 -34.63 -1.27
CA ASN A 226 34.96 -35.38 -1.09
C ASN A 226 35.73 -34.99 0.18
N GLU A 227 35.23 -34.01 0.94
CA GLU A 227 35.75 -33.61 2.24
C GLU A 227 34.85 -34.18 3.35
N THR A 228 35.44 -34.44 4.53
CA THR A 228 34.65 -34.93 5.67
C THR A 228 33.84 -33.82 6.35
N ALA A 229 34.26 -32.56 6.19
CA ALA A 229 33.56 -31.36 6.68
C ALA A 229 34.14 -30.08 6.06
N GLY A 230 33.46 -28.94 6.23
CA GLY A 230 34.01 -27.60 5.97
C GLY A 230 33.70 -26.98 4.61
N GLU A 231 33.02 -27.70 3.72
CA GLU A 231 32.48 -27.12 2.48
C GLU A 231 31.15 -26.42 2.76
N MET A 232 30.98 -25.19 2.27
CA MET A 232 29.71 -24.47 2.38
C MET A 232 28.78 -24.85 1.23
N LEU A 233 27.64 -25.45 1.57
CA LEU A 233 26.55 -25.75 0.66
C LEU A 233 25.68 -24.50 0.45
N SER A 234 25.40 -24.16 -0.81
CA SER A 234 24.41 -23.16 -1.21
C SER A 234 23.26 -23.82 -1.98
N PHE A 235 22.07 -23.24 -1.96
CA PHE A 235 20.89 -23.86 -2.56
C PHE A 235 20.30 -23.00 -3.69
N LYS A 236 19.66 -23.66 -4.67
CA LYS A 236 18.81 -23.02 -5.68
C LYS A 236 17.47 -23.75 -5.75
N TYR A 237 16.39 -23.01 -5.97
CA TYR A 237 15.06 -23.52 -6.24
C TYR A 237 14.73 -23.35 -7.71
N TYR A 238 14.10 -24.34 -8.32
CA TYR A 238 13.53 -24.22 -9.66
C TYR A 238 12.01 -24.28 -9.58
N ASP A 239 11.37 -23.20 -10.03
CA ASP A 239 9.94 -23.13 -10.20
C ASP A 239 9.51 -23.60 -11.59
N ALA A 240 8.91 -24.78 -11.68
CA ALA A 240 8.44 -25.37 -12.94
C ALA A 240 7.22 -24.65 -13.53
N LEU A 241 6.44 -23.90 -12.72
CA LEU A 241 5.28 -23.16 -13.22
C LEU A 241 5.73 -21.90 -13.97
N SER A 242 6.70 -21.19 -13.41
CA SER A 242 7.21 -19.93 -13.96
C SER A 242 8.49 -20.09 -14.78
N ASP A 243 9.05 -21.29 -14.85
CA ASP A 243 10.33 -21.64 -15.49
C ASP A 243 11.51 -20.78 -14.99
N MET A 244 11.53 -20.49 -13.68
CA MET A 244 12.53 -19.63 -13.04
C MET A 244 13.46 -20.41 -12.11
N ILE A 245 14.74 -20.05 -12.13
CA ILE A 245 15.73 -20.48 -11.12
C ILE A 245 15.88 -19.34 -10.11
N ILE A 246 15.59 -19.65 -8.85
CA ILE A 246 15.69 -18.73 -7.72
C ILE A 246 16.89 -19.15 -6.87
N ASP A 247 17.89 -18.26 -6.73
CA ASP A 247 18.95 -18.46 -5.74
C ASP A 247 18.33 -18.38 -4.34
N LEU A 248 18.74 -19.27 -3.43
CA LEU A 248 18.21 -19.32 -2.07
C LEU A 248 19.23 -18.72 -1.09
N ASN A 249 18.74 -18.10 -0.02
CA ASN A 249 19.54 -17.30 0.90
C ASN A 249 20.41 -18.14 1.83
N GLU A 250 19.90 -19.28 2.29
CA GLU A 250 20.53 -20.06 3.34
C GLU A 250 21.74 -20.84 2.83
N SER A 251 22.68 -21.09 3.74
CA SER A 251 23.83 -21.94 3.50
C SER A 251 24.05 -22.91 4.66
N LEU A 252 24.73 -24.02 4.39
CA LEU A 252 24.95 -25.08 5.36
C LEU A 252 26.38 -25.59 5.25
N GLU A 253 27.12 -25.63 6.36
CA GLU A 253 28.43 -26.29 6.38
C GLU A 253 28.23 -27.81 6.28
N PHE A 254 28.81 -28.42 5.25
CA PHE A 254 28.77 -29.86 5.04
C PHE A 254 29.54 -30.58 6.15
N ALA A 255 28.98 -31.69 6.63
CA ALA A 255 29.67 -32.71 7.42
C ALA A 255 29.25 -34.10 6.95
N SER A 256 30.18 -35.05 6.90
CA SER A 256 29.88 -36.44 6.54
C SER A 256 28.79 -37.03 7.42
N ASP A 257 27.83 -37.72 6.79
CA ASP A 257 26.68 -38.36 7.42
C ASP A 257 25.76 -37.39 8.19
N MET A 258 25.80 -36.08 7.89
CA MET A 258 24.90 -35.11 8.51
C MET A 258 23.43 -35.39 8.16
N ILE A 259 22.54 -35.08 9.11
CA ILE A 259 21.10 -35.18 8.96
C ILE A 259 20.50 -33.83 9.37
N ILE A 260 19.99 -33.08 8.40
CA ILE A 260 19.43 -31.74 8.60
C ILE A 260 17.95 -31.75 8.26
N GLY A 261 17.14 -31.25 9.19
CA GLY A 261 15.68 -31.17 9.05
C GLY A 261 14.97 -32.53 9.01
N ASN A 262 13.64 -32.48 9.01
CA ASN A 262 12.77 -33.61 8.71
C ASN A 262 11.42 -33.10 8.17
N ALA A 263 10.53 -34.00 7.73
CA ALA A 263 9.28 -33.57 7.08
C ALA A 263 8.29 -32.82 8.00
N MET A 264 8.42 -32.93 9.32
CA MET A 264 7.62 -32.17 10.30
C MET A 264 8.30 -30.85 10.71
N ASP A 265 9.63 -30.80 10.63
CA ASP A 265 10.48 -29.67 11.00
C ASP A 265 11.60 -29.52 9.95
N PRO A 266 11.27 -29.02 8.75
CA PRO A 266 12.20 -28.95 7.63
C PRO A 266 13.16 -27.77 7.78
N PHE A 267 14.33 -27.86 7.15
CA PHE A 267 15.20 -26.69 6.97
C PHE A 267 14.54 -25.71 6.01
N ILE A 268 14.18 -24.52 6.49
CA ILE A 268 13.47 -23.52 5.69
C ILE A 268 14.47 -22.83 4.75
N LEU A 269 14.13 -22.81 3.47
CA LEU A 269 14.88 -22.09 2.44
C LEU A 269 14.05 -20.91 1.92
N THR A 270 14.64 -19.73 1.78
CA THR A 270 13.98 -18.51 1.31
C THR A 270 14.69 -17.95 0.07
N PRO A 271 14.01 -17.21 -0.83
CA PRO A 271 14.66 -16.53 -1.94
C PRO A 271 15.79 -15.63 -1.46
N ARG A 272 16.94 -15.72 -2.12
CA ARG A 272 18.01 -14.75 -1.97
C ARG A 272 17.52 -13.41 -2.52
N ILE A 273 17.55 -12.40 -1.66
CA ILE A 273 17.25 -11.03 -2.05
C ILE A 273 18.59 -10.35 -2.35
N ASP A 274 18.85 -10.07 -3.62
CA ASP A 274 20.11 -9.42 -4.02
C ASP A 274 20.13 -7.94 -3.66
N GLU A 275 18.96 -7.28 -3.64
CA GLU A 275 18.81 -5.87 -3.26
C GLU A 275 17.50 -5.63 -2.51
N VAL A 276 17.54 -4.77 -1.49
CA VAL A 276 16.39 -4.22 -0.78
C VAL A 276 16.39 -2.70 -0.86
N THR A 277 15.20 -2.10 -1.01
CA THR A 277 15.03 -0.65 -0.92
C THR A 277 14.69 -0.27 0.51
N THR A 278 15.64 0.38 1.19
CA THR A 278 15.45 1.00 2.50
C THR A 278 14.53 2.22 2.36
N ASN A 279 13.48 2.32 3.17
CA ASN A 279 12.53 3.42 3.18
C ASN A 279 12.33 3.96 4.60
N ILE A 280 13.15 4.93 5.02
CA ILE A 280 13.11 5.49 6.37
C ILE A 280 12.35 6.81 6.35
N GLN A 281 11.16 6.82 6.92
CA GLN A 281 10.37 8.03 7.09
C GLN A 281 11.00 8.92 8.16
N LEU A 282 11.34 10.15 7.77
CA LEU A 282 11.80 11.20 8.68
C LEU A 282 10.66 12.19 8.93
N VAL A 283 10.53 12.61 10.18
CA VAL A 283 9.64 13.69 10.61
C VAL A 283 10.44 14.94 10.97
N PRO A 284 9.86 16.15 10.92
CA PRO A 284 10.53 17.36 11.37
C PRO A 284 11.02 17.21 12.81
N GLY A 285 12.24 17.64 13.11
CA GLY A 285 12.88 17.43 14.41
C GLY A 285 13.82 16.23 14.42
N TRP A 286 14.01 15.64 15.61
CA TRP A 286 14.92 14.54 15.89
C TRP A 286 14.37 13.19 15.43
N ASN A 287 15.21 12.42 14.75
CA ASN A 287 14.91 11.05 14.31
C ASN A 287 16.04 10.12 14.75
N TRP A 288 15.71 8.94 15.28
CA TRP A 288 16.67 7.88 15.58
C TRP A 288 16.45 6.74 14.60
N PHE A 289 17.46 6.44 13.79
CA PHE A 289 17.34 5.39 12.78
C PHE A 289 18.62 4.58 12.62
N SER A 290 18.52 3.43 11.96
CA SER A 290 19.65 2.64 11.50
C SER A 290 19.39 2.14 10.06
N VAL A 291 20.40 1.55 9.42
CA VAL A 291 20.28 1.01 8.06
C VAL A 291 20.66 -0.45 8.08
N ASN A 292 19.84 -1.29 7.45
CA ASN A 292 20.02 -2.73 7.36
C ASN A 292 20.31 -3.19 5.92
N ALA A 293 20.75 -2.29 5.05
CA ALA A 293 21.26 -2.58 3.71
C ALA A 293 22.74 -2.17 3.60
N LEU A 294 23.51 -2.88 2.77
CA LEU A 294 24.93 -2.66 2.55
C LEU A 294 25.20 -2.58 1.05
N GLY A 295 25.63 -1.41 0.59
CA GLY A 295 26.07 -1.18 -0.79
C GLY A 295 27.58 -1.00 -0.89
N ASP A 296 28.08 -0.93 -2.13
CA ASP A 296 29.49 -0.67 -2.43
C ASP A 296 29.96 0.71 -1.95
N ASP A 297 29.04 1.69 -1.92
CA ASP A 297 29.29 3.04 -1.42
C ASP A 297 28.29 3.39 -0.32
N MET A 298 28.77 3.38 0.93
CA MET A 298 27.99 3.73 2.11
C MET A 298 28.23 5.17 2.57
N SER A 299 28.75 6.06 1.72
CA SER A 299 28.95 7.47 2.07
C SER A 299 27.63 8.18 2.34
N LEU A 300 27.66 9.22 3.19
CA LEU A 300 26.46 10.01 3.50
C LEU A 300 25.81 10.60 2.23
N ASN A 301 26.62 11.01 1.25
CA ASN A 301 26.12 11.59 0.00
C ASN A 301 25.36 10.57 -0.86
N THR A 302 25.64 9.27 -0.70
CA THR A 302 24.98 8.18 -1.40
C THR A 302 23.74 7.71 -0.65
N VAL A 303 23.88 7.39 0.65
CA VAL A 303 22.77 6.84 1.45
C VAL A 303 21.68 7.87 1.75
N LEU A 304 22.04 9.15 1.95
CA LEU A 304 21.09 10.21 2.29
C LEU A 304 20.73 11.11 1.10
N ALA A 305 21.02 10.67 -0.14
CA ALA A 305 20.87 11.48 -1.35
C ALA A 305 19.45 12.06 -1.50
N THR A 306 18.42 11.29 -1.16
CA THR A 306 17.01 11.65 -1.32
C THR A 306 16.51 12.68 -0.31
N VAL A 307 17.24 12.90 0.78
CA VAL A 307 16.87 13.84 1.86
C VAL A 307 17.80 15.05 1.95
N ASN A 308 18.68 15.23 0.97
CA ASN A 308 19.58 16.37 0.88
C ASN A 308 18.81 17.70 0.94
N GLY A 309 19.13 18.54 1.93
CA GLY A 309 18.45 19.81 2.20
C GLY A 309 17.23 19.71 3.12
N SER A 310 16.65 18.52 3.29
CA SER A 310 15.60 18.25 4.28
C SER A 310 16.20 17.79 5.62
N LEU A 311 17.27 17.00 5.61
CA LEU A 311 18.03 16.56 6.79
C LEU A 311 19.34 17.37 6.89
N ASN A 312 19.55 18.09 7.99
CA ASN A 312 20.65 19.07 8.10
C ASN A 312 21.78 18.66 9.04
N TYR A 313 21.52 17.72 9.95
CA TYR A 313 22.50 17.25 10.93
C TYR A 313 22.32 15.76 11.19
N ILE A 314 23.43 15.04 11.30
CA ILE A 314 23.45 13.62 11.66
C ILE A 314 24.65 13.32 12.57
N LYS A 315 24.46 12.47 13.58
CA LYS A 315 25.52 11.98 14.45
C LYS A 315 25.39 10.49 14.74
N SER A 316 26.53 9.81 14.79
CA SER A 316 26.70 8.53 15.49
C SER A 316 27.14 8.80 16.94
N GLN A 317 27.52 7.75 17.66
CA GLN A 317 28.03 7.90 19.02
C GLN A 317 29.36 8.66 19.09
N THR A 318 30.17 8.58 18.03
CA THR A 318 31.56 9.07 18.03
C THR A 318 31.83 10.18 17.00
N SER A 319 30.95 10.33 16.02
CA SER A 319 31.16 11.21 14.87
C SER A 319 29.88 11.97 14.52
N TYR A 320 30.01 13.08 13.80
CA TYR A 320 28.87 13.86 13.31
C TYR A 320 29.19 14.55 11.99
N SER A 321 28.14 14.92 11.25
CA SER A 321 28.20 15.71 10.03
C SER A 321 27.00 16.63 9.89
N GLU A 322 27.21 17.73 9.15
CA GLU A 322 26.22 18.73 8.80
C GLU A 322 26.09 18.83 7.28
N TYR A 323 24.89 19.14 6.81
CA TYR A 323 24.63 19.32 5.38
C TYR A 323 24.72 20.80 4.99
N TYR A 324 25.41 21.08 3.89
CA TYR A 324 25.53 22.40 3.30
C TYR A 324 25.10 22.37 1.84
N ASP A 325 24.08 23.14 1.44
CA ASP A 325 23.51 23.11 0.07
C ASP A 325 24.54 23.25 -1.07
N SER A 326 25.65 23.97 -0.84
CA SER A 326 26.69 24.21 -1.84
C SER A 326 27.87 23.24 -1.80
N TYR A 327 27.88 22.28 -0.87
CA TYR A 327 29.00 21.37 -0.65
C TYR A 327 28.59 19.90 -0.43
N GLY A 328 27.41 19.64 0.14
CA GLY A 328 26.98 18.34 0.61
C GLY A 328 27.29 18.11 2.09
N TRP A 329 27.44 16.85 2.48
CA TRP A 329 27.78 16.45 3.84
C TRP A 329 29.22 16.81 4.20
N TRP A 330 29.41 17.47 5.35
CA TRP A 330 30.72 17.78 5.88
C TRP A 330 30.80 17.52 7.39
N GLY A 331 31.82 16.79 7.81
CA GLY A 331 32.06 16.46 9.20
C GLY A 331 32.98 15.27 9.38
N THR A 332 32.95 14.69 10.56
CA THR A 332 33.74 13.49 10.93
C THR A 332 33.02 12.20 10.58
N LEU A 333 31.69 12.24 10.40
CA LEU A 333 30.91 11.09 9.96
C LEU A 333 30.82 11.12 8.43
N GLU A 334 31.59 10.28 7.75
CA GLU A 334 31.63 10.25 6.28
C GLU A 334 30.76 9.14 5.69
N ASN A 335 30.56 8.05 6.43
CA ASN A 335 29.85 6.85 5.97
C ASN A 335 28.83 6.37 7.00
N ILE A 336 27.75 5.76 6.51
CA ILE A 336 26.79 4.98 7.29
C ILE A 336 27.35 3.57 7.52
N ASN A 337 27.14 3.04 8.71
CA ASN A 337 27.54 1.72 9.16
C ASN A 337 26.30 1.02 9.71
N ASN A 338 26.02 -0.18 9.20
CA ASN A 338 24.88 -1.01 9.59
C ASN A 338 24.93 -1.50 11.05
N ALA A 339 26.10 -1.51 11.68
CA ALA A 339 26.27 -1.85 13.09
C ALA A 339 25.91 -0.69 14.05
N GLU A 340 25.77 0.54 13.54
CA GLU A 340 25.53 1.74 14.35
C GLU A 340 24.10 2.26 14.15
N MET A 341 23.62 3.04 15.12
CA MET A 341 22.46 3.90 14.92
C MET A 341 22.86 5.37 14.78
N TYR A 342 21.97 6.15 14.18
CA TYR A 342 22.15 7.57 13.90
C TYR A 342 21.02 8.41 14.50
N LYS A 343 21.40 9.52 15.12
CA LYS A 343 20.46 10.59 15.50
C LYS A 343 20.61 11.71 14.49
N SER A 344 19.51 12.11 13.87
CA SER A 344 19.50 13.20 12.89
C SER A 344 18.44 14.23 13.20
N THR A 345 18.57 15.43 12.61
CA THR A 345 17.50 16.42 12.60
C THR A 345 17.06 16.75 11.18
N ALA A 346 15.75 16.64 10.95
CA ALA A 346 15.10 17.03 9.71
C ALA A 346 14.30 18.32 9.89
N THR A 347 14.19 19.10 8.82
CA THR A 347 13.44 20.36 8.77
C THR A 347 12.05 20.21 8.19
N SER A 348 11.82 19.13 7.44
CA SER A 348 10.54 18.76 6.84
C SER A 348 10.40 17.24 6.85
N GLU A 349 9.18 16.75 6.67
CA GLU A 349 8.96 15.35 6.35
C GLU A 349 9.71 14.99 5.06
N SER A 350 10.38 13.85 5.07
CA SER A 350 11.18 13.34 3.95
C SER A 350 11.43 11.84 4.13
N VAL A 351 11.88 11.16 3.07
CA VAL A 351 12.15 9.72 3.11
C VAL A 351 13.58 9.46 2.67
N VAL A 352 14.36 8.79 3.52
CA VAL A 352 15.64 8.22 3.10
C VAL A 352 15.33 6.98 2.28
N GLU A 353 15.67 7.02 0.99
CA GLU A 353 15.49 5.93 0.05
C GLU A 353 16.84 5.52 -0.54
N PHE A 354 17.20 4.26 -0.33
CA PHE A 354 18.49 3.70 -0.76
C PHE A 354 18.32 2.22 -1.06
N THR A 355 18.80 1.78 -2.23
CA THR A 355 18.71 0.37 -2.66
C THR A 355 20.10 -0.26 -2.65
N ALA A 356 20.25 -1.36 -1.92
CA ALA A 356 21.48 -2.14 -1.84
C ALA A 356 21.22 -3.55 -1.29
N ALA A 357 22.25 -4.40 -1.23
CA ALA A 357 22.10 -5.76 -0.73
C ALA A 357 21.64 -5.77 0.75
N PRO A 358 20.71 -6.66 1.15
CA PRO A 358 20.33 -6.79 2.54
C PRO A 358 21.51 -7.25 3.38
N VAL A 359 21.63 -6.70 4.59
CA VAL A 359 22.64 -7.16 5.54
C VAL A 359 22.24 -8.55 6.04
N ASN A 360 23.17 -9.50 5.96
CA ASN A 360 23.05 -10.77 6.66
C ASN A 360 23.36 -10.56 8.16
N PRO A 361 22.41 -10.77 9.08
CA PRO A 361 22.64 -10.58 10.51
C PRO A 361 23.77 -11.44 11.09
N ALA A 362 24.00 -12.63 10.53
CA ALA A 362 25.05 -13.54 10.98
C ALA A 362 26.47 -13.00 10.71
N ASP A 363 26.63 -12.16 9.69
CA ASP A 363 27.92 -11.60 9.28
C ASP A 363 28.31 -10.35 10.08
N VAL A 364 27.38 -9.76 10.84
CA VAL A 364 27.60 -8.53 11.60
C VAL A 364 27.72 -8.82 13.09
N GLN A 365 28.95 -8.75 13.60
CA GLN A 365 29.25 -8.83 15.03
C GLN A 365 29.40 -7.44 15.63
N ILE A 366 28.42 -7.00 16.42
CA ILE A 366 28.43 -5.66 17.04
C ILE A 366 29.15 -5.74 18.38
N GLY A 367 30.38 -5.23 18.45
CA GLY A 367 31.15 -5.15 19.69
C GLY A 367 30.54 -4.15 20.66
N LEU A 368 30.30 -4.57 21.90
CA LEU A 368 29.75 -3.74 22.97
C LEU A 368 30.81 -3.44 24.03
N SER A 369 30.89 -2.18 24.45
CA SER A 369 31.70 -1.73 25.58
C SER A 369 30.82 -1.50 26.80
N ALA A 370 31.40 -1.62 28.01
CA ALA A 370 30.69 -1.29 29.24
C ALA A 370 30.14 0.15 29.20
N GLY A 371 28.86 0.32 29.56
CA GLY A 371 28.10 1.56 29.42
C GLY A 371 27.22 1.59 28.18
N TRP A 372 26.90 2.79 27.70
CA TRP A 372 26.00 3.00 26.56
C TRP A 372 26.67 2.69 25.22
N ASN A 373 25.97 1.95 24.36
CA ASN A 373 26.34 1.60 23.00
C ASN A 373 25.21 1.97 22.05
N TRP A 374 25.50 2.63 20.94
CA TRP A 374 24.52 3.01 19.92
C TRP A 374 24.56 1.99 18.80
N VAL A 375 23.56 1.12 18.75
CA VAL A 375 23.57 -0.07 17.88
C VAL A 375 22.51 0.02 16.80
N GLY A 376 22.88 -0.39 15.60
CA GLY A 376 21.96 -0.59 14.49
C GLY A 376 21.17 -1.89 14.64
N TYR A 377 20.09 -2.01 13.87
CA TYR A 377 19.29 -3.23 13.76
C TYR A 377 19.44 -3.78 12.35
N THR A 378 20.19 -4.88 12.20
CA THR A 378 20.54 -5.46 10.90
C THR A 378 19.53 -6.44 10.29
N PRO A 379 18.60 -7.07 11.05
CA PRO A 379 17.57 -7.89 10.44
C PRO A 379 16.61 -7.11 9.53
N GLN A 380 16.05 -7.78 8.53
CA GLN A 380 15.06 -7.20 7.59
C GLN A 380 13.63 -7.20 8.14
N ASN A 381 13.36 -8.05 9.13
CA ASN A 381 12.07 -8.22 9.76
C ASN A 381 12.11 -7.77 11.22
N THR A 382 10.95 -7.46 11.78
CA THR A 382 10.79 -7.20 13.22
C THR A 382 11.09 -8.48 14.03
N LEU A 383 11.78 -8.35 15.15
CA LEU A 383 12.02 -9.42 16.11
C LEU A 383 11.55 -9.01 17.50
N ASN A 384 10.98 -9.97 18.23
CA ASN A 384 10.79 -9.80 19.66
C ASN A 384 12.14 -9.56 20.34
N ILE A 385 12.19 -8.61 21.28
CA ILE A 385 13.43 -8.18 21.92
C ILE A 385 14.16 -9.33 22.65
N ASN A 386 13.44 -10.30 23.22
CA ASN A 386 14.03 -11.45 23.89
C ASN A 386 14.74 -12.39 22.91
N THR A 387 14.26 -12.45 21.67
CA THR A 387 14.88 -13.20 20.58
C THR A 387 16.07 -12.42 20.01
N ALA A 388 15.89 -11.13 19.73
CA ALA A 388 16.90 -10.28 19.11
C ALA A 388 18.16 -10.12 19.97
N LEU A 389 18.00 -9.96 21.29
CA LEU A 389 19.11 -9.67 22.22
C LEU A 389 19.64 -10.92 22.94
N ASN A 390 19.27 -12.12 22.50
CA ASN A 390 19.63 -13.35 23.22
C ASN A 390 21.14 -13.53 23.39
N SER A 391 21.95 -13.09 22.43
CA SER A 391 23.43 -13.16 22.48
C SER A 391 24.07 -12.30 23.58
N ILE A 392 23.34 -11.33 24.14
CA ILE A 392 23.82 -10.41 25.19
C ILE A 392 23.03 -10.51 26.50
N ASN A 393 22.22 -11.56 26.66
CA ASN A 393 21.53 -11.84 27.91
C ASN A 393 22.53 -11.96 29.08
N GLY A 394 22.27 -11.24 30.17
CA GLY A 394 23.16 -11.15 31.33
C GLY A 394 24.37 -10.21 31.17
N VAL A 395 24.61 -9.68 29.96
CA VAL A 395 25.64 -8.65 29.71
C VAL A 395 25.00 -7.27 29.65
N ALA A 396 23.92 -7.14 28.88
CA ALA A 396 23.14 -5.92 28.79
C ALA A 396 22.07 -5.90 29.89
N SER A 397 21.83 -4.71 30.45
CA SER A 397 20.82 -4.52 31.51
C SER A 397 19.65 -3.65 31.06
N TYR A 398 19.85 -2.85 30.01
CA TYR A 398 18.91 -1.81 29.62
C TYR A 398 19.01 -1.53 28.12
N ILE A 399 17.88 -1.30 27.46
CA ILE A 399 17.78 -0.86 26.07
C ILE A 399 16.68 0.17 25.91
N LYS A 400 16.89 1.15 25.04
CA LYS A 400 15.86 2.11 24.62
C LYS A 400 15.98 2.49 23.16
N ASP A 401 14.87 2.92 22.59
CA ASP A 401 14.84 3.73 21.37
C ASP A 401 14.46 5.18 21.73
N GLN A 402 13.91 5.92 20.76
CA GLN A 402 13.49 7.30 20.98
C GLN A 402 12.29 7.42 21.93
N THR A 403 11.38 6.43 21.94
CA THR A 403 10.04 6.52 22.56
C THR A 403 9.76 5.47 23.63
N SER A 404 10.56 4.41 23.72
CA SER A 404 10.30 3.22 24.53
C SER A 404 11.59 2.64 25.10
N TYR A 405 11.47 1.82 26.15
CA TYR A 405 12.61 1.14 26.77
C TYR A 405 12.23 -0.19 27.41
N SER A 406 13.23 -1.02 27.66
CA SER A 406 13.13 -2.27 28.40
C SER A 406 14.36 -2.55 29.25
N GLU A 407 14.15 -3.27 30.34
CA GLU A 407 15.17 -3.73 31.29
C GLU A 407 15.24 -5.25 31.30
N TYR A 408 16.45 -5.78 31.53
CA TYR A 408 16.67 -7.23 31.60
C TYR A 408 16.53 -7.74 33.04
N TYR A 409 15.75 -8.81 33.22
CA TYR A 409 15.55 -9.51 34.49
C TYR A 409 15.85 -10.99 34.34
N ASP A 410 16.76 -11.55 35.14
CA ASP A 410 17.16 -12.97 35.06
C ASP A 410 15.98 -13.95 35.15
N SER A 411 14.89 -13.59 35.84
CA SER A 411 13.71 -14.45 36.04
C SER A 411 12.74 -14.48 34.86
N TYR A 412 12.85 -13.54 33.91
CA TYR A 412 11.87 -13.36 32.84
C TYR A 412 12.50 -13.09 31.47
N GLY A 413 13.54 -12.25 31.43
CA GLY A 413 14.11 -11.67 30.21
C GLY A 413 13.89 -10.16 30.18
N TRP A 414 13.79 -9.62 28.98
CA TRP A 414 13.53 -8.20 28.73
C TRP A 414 12.05 -7.87 28.96
N TRP A 415 11.80 -6.84 29.76
CA TRP A 415 10.47 -6.29 30.01
C TRP A 415 10.49 -4.77 30.07
N GLY A 416 9.45 -4.15 29.51
CA GLY A 416 9.25 -2.72 29.45
C GLY A 416 8.28 -2.36 28.33
N THR A 417 8.31 -1.10 27.89
CA THR A 417 7.50 -0.63 26.75
C THR A 417 8.10 -0.98 25.40
N LEU A 418 9.38 -1.34 25.34
CA LEU A 418 10.05 -1.77 24.12
C LEU A 418 10.02 -3.30 24.01
N GLU A 419 9.00 -3.83 23.32
CA GLU A 419 8.80 -5.28 23.17
C GLU A 419 9.44 -5.87 21.92
N ASN A 420 9.61 -5.05 20.88
CA ASN A 420 10.09 -5.46 19.57
C ASN A 420 11.21 -4.55 19.07
N MET A 421 12.16 -5.13 18.36
CA MET A 421 13.16 -4.40 17.59
C MET A 421 12.75 -4.40 16.12
N ASN A 422 12.71 -3.23 15.49
CA ASN A 422 12.16 -3.03 14.16
C ASN A 422 13.25 -2.60 13.16
N PRO A 423 13.12 -3.00 11.89
CA PRO A 423 13.89 -2.42 10.79
C PRO A 423 13.88 -0.89 10.85
N TYR A 424 15.01 -0.30 10.49
CA TYR A 424 15.24 1.14 10.41
C TYR A 424 15.25 1.89 11.74
N ALA A 425 14.86 1.29 12.86
CA ALA A 425 14.94 1.93 14.17
C ALA A 425 16.38 1.93 14.72
N GLY A 426 16.71 2.94 15.52
CA GLY A 426 18.00 3.06 16.21
C GLY A 426 17.88 2.79 17.70
N TYR A 427 18.84 2.04 18.26
CA TYR A 427 18.79 1.61 19.67
C TYR A 427 20.01 2.03 20.47
N MET A 428 19.79 2.39 21.73
CA MET A 428 20.85 2.55 22.73
C MET A 428 20.77 1.41 23.74
N ILE A 429 21.86 0.65 23.88
CA ILE A 429 21.98 -0.47 24.83
C ILE A 429 23.00 -0.12 25.91
N SER A 430 22.62 -0.26 27.18
CA SER A 430 23.53 -0.16 28.32
C SER A 430 23.99 -1.55 28.74
N THR A 431 25.31 -1.73 28.84
CA THR A 431 25.93 -2.99 29.27
C THR A 431 26.75 -2.82 30.54
N ASN A 432 26.80 -3.88 31.35
CA ASN A 432 27.59 -3.93 32.58
C ASN A 432 29.06 -4.31 32.31
N SER A 433 29.33 -4.98 31.20
CA SER A 433 30.65 -5.44 30.78
C SER A 433 30.74 -5.46 29.26
N GLU A 434 31.95 -5.65 28.72
CA GLU A 434 32.13 -5.91 27.30
C GLU A 434 31.34 -7.14 26.84
N GLY A 435 30.88 -7.12 25.59
CA GLY A 435 30.10 -8.18 24.99
C GLY A 435 30.07 -8.08 23.46
N THR A 436 29.34 -8.98 22.82
CA THR A 436 29.16 -8.95 21.37
C THR A 436 27.71 -9.28 21.07
N LEU A 437 27.01 -8.34 20.44
CA LEU A 437 25.67 -8.55 19.94
C LEU A 437 25.76 -9.17 18.55
N VAL A 438 25.14 -10.35 18.43
CA VAL A 438 24.87 -11.04 17.19
C VAL A 438 23.36 -11.24 17.14
N TYR A 439 22.72 -10.65 16.14
CA TYR A 439 21.30 -10.89 15.90
C TYR A 439 21.12 -12.29 15.31
N PRO A 440 20.02 -12.99 15.65
CA PRO A 440 19.78 -14.32 15.13
C PRO A 440 19.56 -14.27 13.62
N ASP A 441 20.07 -15.29 12.93
CA ASP A 441 19.88 -15.53 11.50
C ASP A 441 18.48 -16.09 11.26
N ASN A 442 17.47 -15.25 11.52
CA ASN A 442 16.09 -15.66 11.50
C ASN A 442 15.31 -14.74 10.55
N MET A 443 15.50 -14.96 9.25
CA MET A 443 14.42 -14.80 8.28
C MET A 443 13.33 -15.83 8.64
N VAL A 444 12.47 -15.50 9.62
CA VAL A 444 11.19 -16.17 10.01
C VAL A 444 11.14 -16.62 11.47
N ALA A 445 10.49 -15.80 12.29
CA ALA A 445 9.62 -16.24 13.37
C ALA A 445 8.53 -15.16 13.55
N PHE A 446 7.54 -15.16 12.66
CA PHE A 446 6.33 -14.37 12.84
C PHE A 446 5.48 -15.01 13.94
N ASP A 447 5.30 -14.30 15.05
CA ASP A 447 4.18 -14.56 15.94
C ASP A 447 2.91 -14.07 15.24
N ASN A 448 2.02 -15.00 14.87
CA ASN A 448 0.75 -14.75 14.18
C ASN A 448 -0.31 -14.12 15.09
N ASN A 449 0.08 -13.20 15.96
CA ASN A 449 -0.83 -12.35 16.72
C ASN A 449 -0.82 -10.90 16.24
N GLN A 450 -0.46 -10.66 14.97
CA GLN A 450 -0.95 -9.47 14.28
C GLN A 450 -2.44 -9.66 13.97
N SER A 451 -3.27 -9.37 14.96
CA SER A 451 -4.62 -8.91 14.67
C SER A 451 -4.46 -7.77 13.66
N SER A 452 -5.05 -7.92 12.48
CA SER A 452 -5.19 -6.84 11.51
C SER A 452 -6.00 -5.74 12.19
N VAL A 453 -5.31 -4.80 12.83
CA VAL A 453 -5.93 -3.59 13.34
C VAL A 453 -6.14 -2.71 12.12
N ASP A 454 -7.41 -2.62 11.74
CA ASP A 454 -7.92 -1.60 10.82
C ASP A 454 -7.57 -0.21 11.40
N PHE A 455 -6.45 0.36 10.93
CA PHE A 455 -5.92 1.65 11.40
C PHE A 455 -6.83 2.84 11.02
N ASP A 456 -7.82 2.65 10.14
CA ASP A 456 -8.72 3.70 9.66
C ASP A 456 -10.06 3.78 10.43
N ALA A 457 -10.34 2.86 11.36
CA ALA A 457 -11.65 2.76 12.02
C ALA A 457 -11.78 3.46 13.40
N LEU A 458 -10.75 4.15 13.92
CA LEU A 458 -10.82 4.79 15.26
C LEU A 458 -10.31 6.25 15.37
N GLU A 459 -9.84 6.89 14.31
CA GLU A 459 -9.38 8.30 14.38
C GLU A 459 -10.50 9.35 14.29
N LYS A 460 -11.65 9.08 14.90
CA LYS A 460 -12.71 10.08 14.99
C LYS A 460 -13.50 9.95 16.28
N THR A 461 -12.88 10.34 17.40
CA THR A 461 -13.42 11.20 18.47
C THR A 461 -12.52 11.07 19.71
N ILE A 462 -11.95 12.20 20.16
CA ILE A 462 -10.94 12.40 21.24
C ILE A 462 -9.50 12.44 20.70
N VAL A 463 -8.97 13.66 20.55
CA VAL A 463 -7.53 13.91 20.38
C VAL A 463 -6.86 13.43 21.67
N LEU A 464 -6.32 12.21 21.65
CA LEU A 464 -5.47 11.71 22.73
C LEU A 464 -4.13 12.43 22.61
N GLU A 465 -3.81 13.27 23.59
CA GLU A 465 -2.49 13.91 23.71
C GLU A 465 -1.40 12.83 23.65
N LYS A 466 -0.50 12.91 22.67
CA LYS A 466 0.70 12.06 22.51
C LYS A 466 1.92 12.97 22.56
N VAL A 467 3.01 12.48 23.15
CA VAL A 467 4.30 13.19 23.08
C VAL A 467 4.87 13.00 21.69
N ASP A 468 5.09 14.11 20.99
CA ASP A 468 5.89 14.11 19.77
C ASP A 468 7.38 14.11 20.15
N ALA A 469 7.96 12.91 20.22
CA ALA A 469 9.35 12.72 20.63
C ALA A 469 10.36 13.35 19.66
N SER A 470 9.96 13.65 18.41
CA SER A 470 10.83 14.33 17.45
C SER A 470 11.16 15.77 17.87
N MET A 471 10.33 16.37 18.71
CA MET A 471 10.56 17.73 19.22
C MET A 471 11.66 17.81 20.28
N PHE A 472 12.25 16.68 20.70
CA PHE A 472 13.17 16.61 21.84
C PHE A 472 14.47 15.86 21.50
N GLU A 473 15.62 16.45 21.85
CA GLU A 473 16.94 15.81 21.64
C GLU A 473 17.23 14.68 22.63
N PHE A 474 16.83 14.87 23.89
CA PHE A 474 17.23 14.03 25.01
C PHE A 474 16.03 13.24 25.54
N ASN A 475 16.29 12.02 25.98
CA ASN A 475 15.30 11.20 26.65
C ASN A 475 15.88 10.49 27.89
N GLY A 476 14.98 10.07 28.77
CA GLY A 476 15.27 9.31 29.98
C GLY A 476 14.02 8.55 30.41
N SER A 477 14.16 7.63 31.35
CA SER A 477 13.07 6.74 31.74
C SER A 477 12.82 6.73 33.24
N VAL A 478 11.58 6.41 33.57
CA VAL A 478 11.14 6.15 34.94
C VAL A 478 10.23 4.94 34.93
N THR A 479 10.47 3.97 35.80
CA THR A 479 9.44 2.98 36.18
C THR A 479 8.81 3.44 37.48
N ALA A 480 7.58 3.96 37.42
CA ALA A 480 6.88 4.48 38.59
C ALA A 480 5.78 3.53 39.10
N SER A 481 5.48 3.62 40.39
CA SER A 481 4.32 2.97 41.03
C SER A 481 3.50 4.01 41.81
N ILE A 482 2.24 3.70 42.08
CA ILE A 482 1.38 4.55 42.91
C ILE A 482 1.38 4.02 44.34
N GLY A 483 1.66 4.91 45.29
CA GLY A 483 1.78 4.55 46.70
C GLY A 483 0.47 4.01 47.29
N ALA A 484 0.56 2.91 48.04
CA ALA A 484 -0.59 2.20 48.60
C ALA A 484 -1.43 3.07 49.57
N GLU A 485 -0.80 4.05 50.22
CA GLU A 485 -1.45 5.03 51.10
C GLU A 485 -2.44 5.96 50.39
N LEU A 486 -2.43 6.03 49.07
CA LEU A 486 -3.41 6.80 48.30
C LEU A 486 -4.73 6.04 48.09
N GLU A 487 -4.78 4.75 48.42
CA GLU A 487 -5.95 3.86 48.24
C GLU A 487 -6.54 3.92 46.82
N VAL A 488 -5.67 4.08 45.81
CA VAL A 488 -6.03 4.05 44.38
C VAL A 488 -5.69 2.68 43.83
N PHE A 489 -6.67 2.02 43.22
CA PHE A 489 -6.46 0.77 42.50
C PHE A 489 -6.07 1.08 41.07
N ILE A 490 -4.95 0.49 40.60
CA ILE A 490 -4.45 0.71 39.25
C ILE A 490 -4.93 -0.40 38.32
N SER A 491 -5.34 -0.01 37.12
CA SER A 491 -5.75 -0.86 36.02
C SER A 491 -5.03 -0.49 34.72
N GLU A 492 -5.08 -1.36 33.72
CA GLU A 492 -4.50 -1.12 32.37
C GLU A 492 -5.06 0.12 31.65
N SER A 493 -6.21 0.64 32.09
CA SER A 493 -6.83 1.85 31.53
C SER A 493 -6.38 3.15 32.20
N ASP A 494 -5.53 3.07 33.22
CA ASP A 494 -4.99 4.24 33.89
C ASP A 494 -3.76 4.77 33.16
N VAL A 495 -3.61 6.09 33.14
CA VAL A 495 -2.58 6.79 32.36
C VAL A 495 -1.78 7.72 33.25
N LEU A 496 -0.45 7.58 33.23
CA LEU A 496 0.46 8.52 33.88
C LEU A 496 1.01 9.50 32.85
N TYR A 497 0.89 10.78 33.17
CA TYR A 497 1.43 11.89 32.40
C TYR A 497 2.58 12.55 33.15
N ALA A 498 3.53 13.07 32.41
CA ALA A 498 4.65 13.84 32.92
C ALA A 498 4.76 15.20 32.23
N TYR A 499 4.98 16.26 33.00
CA TYR A 499 4.98 17.64 32.51
C TYR A 499 6.18 18.44 33.04
N VAL A 500 6.68 19.34 32.20
CA VAL A 500 7.62 20.42 32.58
C VAL A 500 6.97 21.73 32.19
N ASP A 501 6.75 22.63 33.16
CA ASP A 501 6.11 23.94 32.95
C ASP A 501 4.79 23.90 32.15
N GLY A 502 4.03 22.81 32.28
CA GLY A 502 2.74 22.60 31.59
C GLY A 502 2.85 21.97 30.20
N GLU A 503 4.06 21.74 29.68
CA GLU A 503 4.31 21.02 28.43
C GLU A 503 4.44 19.52 28.69
N LEU A 504 3.73 18.70 27.91
CA LEU A 504 3.74 17.24 28.04
C LEU A 504 5.10 16.66 27.63
N ARG A 505 5.76 15.95 28.55
CA ARG A 505 7.09 15.34 28.35
C ARG A 505 7.09 13.82 28.33
N GLY A 506 6.04 13.21 28.86
CA GLY A 506 5.87 11.76 28.88
C GLY A 506 4.41 11.38 29.08
N LYS A 507 4.03 10.23 28.55
CA LYS A 507 2.74 9.60 28.77
C LYS A 507 2.92 8.10 28.67
N VAL A 508 2.33 7.34 29.59
CA VAL A 508 2.28 5.88 29.50
C VAL A 508 1.02 5.35 30.16
N ASP A 509 0.46 4.30 29.58
CA ASP A 509 -0.60 3.53 30.19
C ASP A 509 0.00 2.55 31.22
N ALA A 510 -0.79 2.10 32.20
CA ALA A 510 -0.30 1.16 33.19
C ALA A 510 -0.01 -0.20 32.55
N VAL A 511 1.16 -0.77 32.82
CA VAL A 511 1.59 -2.08 32.33
C VAL A 511 1.78 -3.02 33.50
N GLN A 512 1.17 -4.21 33.46
CA GLN A 512 1.41 -5.23 34.47
C GLN A 512 2.82 -5.80 34.29
N SER A 513 3.61 -5.79 35.36
CA SER A 513 4.92 -6.41 35.36
C SER A 513 4.82 -7.91 35.56
N PRO A 514 5.42 -8.74 34.68
CA PRO A 514 5.52 -10.19 34.89
C PRO A 514 6.53 -10.54 36.00
N VAL A 515 7.31 -9.56 36.48
CA VAL A 515 8.34 -9.75 37.49
C VAL A 515 7.80 -9.48 38.90
N SER A 516 7.06 -8.38 39.09
CA SER A 516 6.47 -8.02 40.38
C SER A 516 4.97 -8.35 40.52
N GLU A 517 4.31 -8.71 39.42
CA GLU A 517 2.85 -8.93 39.31
C GLU A 517 2.00 -7.66 39.57
N GLU A 518 2.63 -6.51 39.76
CA GLU A 518 1.99 -5.20 39.98
C GLU A 518 1.83 -4.42 38.68
N TYR A 519 0.83 -3.54 38.62
CA TYR A 519 0.72 -2.53 37.57
C TYR A 519 1.69 -1.38 37.84
N LEU A 520 2.55 -1.08 36.87
CA LEU A 520 3.57 -0.05 36.92
C LEU A 520 3.44 0.90 35.72
N PHE A 521 4.11 2.04 35.81
CA PHE A 521 4.14 3.06 34.76
C PHE A 521 5.57 3.22 34.24
N PRO A 522 6.00 2.39 33.26
CA PRO A 522 7.30 2.51 32.59
C PRO A 522 7.31 3.67 31.57
N ILE A 523 7.39 4.91 32.07
CA ILE A 523 7.26 6.13 31.28
C ILE A 523 8.59 6.59 30.67
N MET A 524 8.57 6.94 29.38
CA MET A 524 9.64 7.67 28.70
C MET A 524 9.41 9.18 28.81
N LEU A 525 10.48 9.91 29.13
CA LEU A 525 10.49 11.35 29.33
C LEU A 525 11.42 12.03 28.34
N HIS A 526 11.01 13.19 27.83
CA HIS A 526 11.68 13.88 26.75
C HIS A 526 12.02 15.33 27.12
N SER A 527 13.20 15.80 26.68
CA SER A 527 13.68 17.16 26.95
C SER A 527 14.64 17.68 25.88
N ASN A 528 14.72 19.01 25.76
CA ASN A 528 15.76 19.72 25.00
C ASN A 528 16.88 20.25 25.91
N VAL A 529 16.84 19.95 27.21
CA VAL A 529 17.86 20.32 28.19
C VAL A 529 18.52 19.06 28.73
N LYS A 530 19.85 19.03 28.73
CA LYS A 530 20.62 17.85 29.15
C LYS A 530 20.45 17.50 30.63
N ALA A 531 20.19 18.48 31.49
CA ALA A 531 19.98 18.29 32.92
C ALA A 531 19.29 19.51 33.56
N GLY A 532 18.46 19.29 34.58
CA GLY A 532 17.99 20.35 35.48
C GLY A 532 16.53 20.77 35.34
N GLU A 533 15.79 20.24 34.36
CA GLU A 533 14.35 20.47 34.27
C GLU A 533 13.61 19.63 35.31
N PHE A 534 12.65 20.22 36.03
CA PHE A 534 11.87 19.48 37.04
C PHE A 534 10.57 18.94 36.41
N VAL A 535 10.47 17.61 36.34
CA VAL A 535 9.33 16.88 35.78
C VAL A 535 8.32 16.56 36.88
N ASN A 536 7.06 16.97 36.65
CA ASN A 536 5.93 16.70 37.55
C ASN A 536 5.05 15.61 36.95
N PHE A 537 4.42 14.81 37.81
CA PHE A 537 3.56 13.70 37.38
C PHE A 537 2.08 13.94 37.67
N LYS A 538 1.23 13.40 36.81
CA LYS A 538 -0.23 13.43 36.93
C LYS A 538 -0.82 12.09 36.48
N LEU A 539 -1.63 11.46 37.33
CA LEU A 539 -2.38 10.24 37.01
C LEU A 539 -3.80 10.60 36.57
N LEU A 540 -4.26 9.97 35.49
CA LEU A 540 -5.66 9.91 35.10
C LEU A 540 -6.13 8.46 35.23
N THR A 541 -7.09 8.25 36.13
CA THR A 541 -7.69 6.92 36.34
C THR A 541 -8.80 6.63 35.32
N ALA A 542 -9.15 5.36 35.16
CA ALA A 542 -10.26 4.87 34.36
C ALA A 542 -11.61 5.53 34.73
N GLU A 543 -11.80 5.89 36.00
CA GLU A 543 -12.98 6.64 36.48
C GLU A 543 -12.90 8.15 36.21
N SER A 544 -11.95 8.60 35.37
CA SER A 544 -11.70 10.01 35.06
C SER A 544 -11.29 10.88 36.26
N LYS A 545 -10.79 10.26 37.34
CA LYS A 545 -10.18 11.00 38.46
C LYS A 545 -8.76 11.39 38.09
N SER A 546 -8.48 12.69 38.21
CA SER A 546 -7.16 13.28 37.99
C SER A 546 -6.45 13.50 39.32
N ILE A 547 -5.21 13.04 39.43
CA ILE A 547 -4.37 13.15 40.62
C ILE A 547 -3.02 13.74 40.23
N GLU A 548 -2.66 14.89 40.79
CA GLU A 548 -1.33 15.49 40.62
C GLU A 548 -0.44 15.09 41.79
N PHE A 549 0.82 14.77 41.54
CA PHE A 549 1.77 14.37 42.58
C PHE A 549 2.66 15.54 43.02
N LYS A 550 3.13 15.48 44.27
CA LYS A 550 4.15 16.38 44.82
C LYS A 550 5.55 15.90 44.48
N GLU A 551 5.72 14.59 44.42
CA GLU A 551 6.93 13.99 43.90
C GLU A 551 7.09 14.37 42.43
N GLY A 552 8.31 14.74 42.10
CA GLY A 552 8.79 14.98 40.76
C GLY A 552 10.25 14.62 40.70
N ILE A 553 10.83 14.71 39.52
CA ILE A 553 12.23 14.35 39.31
C ILE A 553 12.95 15.44 38.52
N GLU A 554 14.22 15.62 38.81
CA GLU A 554 15.09 16.46 38.00
C GLU A 554 15.56 15.63 36.80
N PHE A 555 15.13 16.01 35.60
CA PHE A 555 15.51 15.36 34.36
C PHE A 555 17.01 15.44 34.15
N THR A 556 17.62 14.31 33.78
CA THR A 556 18.95 14.26 33.20
C THR A 556 18.94 13.31 32.01
N ASN A 557 19.66 13.66 30.94
CA ASN A 557 19.77 12.85 29.74
C ASN A 557 20.28 11.44 30.09
N ASP A 558 19.62 10.42 29.53
CA ASP A 558 19.90 9.00 29.77
C ASP A 558 19.66 8.51 31.21
N MET A 559 18.92 9.25 32.04
CA MET A 559 18.55 8.76 33.37
C MET A 559 17.68 7.49 33.28
N MET A 560 17.86 6.61 34.26
CA MET A 560 17.13 5.36 34.45
C MET A 560 16.68 5.32 35.91
N ILE A 561 15.42 5.69 36.19
CA ILE A 561 14.91 5.84 37.57
C ILE A 561 13.87 4.75 37.89
N GLY A 562 14.18 3.93 38.88
CA GLY A 562 13.32 2.82 39.28
C GLY A 562 13.31 1.69 38.25
N ASN A 563 12.75 0.55 38.64
CA ASN A 563 12.57 -0.63 37.79
C ASN A 563 11.37 -1.46 38.31
N ALA A 564 11.10 -2.63 37.72
CA ALA A 564 9.97 -3.48 38.07
C ALA A 564 9.94 -3.93 39.55
N LEU A 565 11.11 -4.08 40.17
CA LEU A 565 11.27 -4.57 41.54
C LEU A 565 11.38 -3.44 42.56
N THR A 566 11.93 -2.30 42.15
CA THR A 566 12.12 -1.11 42.97
C THR A 566 11.67 0.13 42.19
N PRO A 567 10.35 0.30 41.99
CA PRO A 567 9.81 1.42 41.24
C PRO A 567 9.94 2.74 42.00
N PHE A 568 9.87 3.85 41.27
CA PHE A 568 9.74 5.18 41.85
C PHE A 568 8.31 5.38 42.38
N SER A 569 8.17 5.38 43.70
CA SER A 569 6.86 5.48 44.36
C SER A 569 6.32 6.92 44.36
N LEU A 570 5.18 7.12 43.71
CA LEU A 570 4.39 8.35 43.74
C LEU A 570 3.37 8.28 44.89
N SER A 571 3.75 8.83 46.04
CA SER A 571 3.06 8.65 47.32
C SER A 571 2.31 9.87 47.84
N SER A 572 2.68 11.08 47.40
CA SER A 572 2.18 12.33 47.95
C SER A 572 1.48 13.12 46.86
N VAL A 573 0.23 13.47 47.07
CA VAL A 573 -0.50 14.26 46.08
C VAL A 573 -0.28 15.76 46.28
N ASN A 574 -0.05 16.47 45.17
CA ASN A 574 -0.35 17.88 45.09
C ASN A 574 -1.86 17.94 45.01
N TYR A 575 -2.50 18.16 46.16
CA TYR A 575 -3.80 18.83 46.13
C TYR A 575 -3.51 20.20 45.52
N GLY A 576 -3.59 20.31 44.18
CA GLY A 576 -3.44 21.54 43.44
C GLY A 576 -4.54 22.47 43.91
N ILE A 577 -4.32 23.17 45.03
CA ILE A 577 -5.21 24.19 45.61
C ILE A 577 -6.71 23.88 45.44
N ALA A 578 -7.12 22.62 45.64
CA ALA A 578 -8.49 22.28 45.90
C ALA A 578 -8.73 22.58 47.38
N SER A 579 -9.16 23.82 47.62
CA SER A 579 -9.78 24.30 48.85
C SER A 579 -9.00 24.05 50.15
N LYS A 580 -8.24 25.05 50.61
CA LYS A 580 -8.21 25.32 52.05
C LYS A 580 -9.62 25.83 52.44
N PHE A 581 -10.60 24.91 52.45
CA PHE A 581 -11.93 25.17 52.99
C PHE A 581 -11.92 24.68 54.42
N GLU A 582 -11.50 25.57 55.31
CA GLU A 582 -11.44 25.30 56.75
C GLU A 582 -12.65 25.95 57.40
N VAL A 583 -13.40 25.17 58.18
CA VAL A 583 -14.46 25.68 59.06
C VAL A 583 -13.96 25.55 60.49
N ASN A 584 -13.82 26.68 61.18
CA ASN A 584 -13.43 26.71 62.59
C ASN A 584 -14.62 26.36 63.48
N HIS A 585 -14.32 26.00 64.73
CA HIS A 585 -15.36 25.76 65.71
C HIS A 585 -16.20 27.01 65.97
N ALA A 586 -17.50 26.78 66.19
CA ALA A 586 -18.41 27.84 66.55
C ALA A 586 -18.02 28.43 67.92
N TYR A 587 -17.98 29.75 68.04
CA TYR A 587 -17.69 30.43 69.31
C TYR A 587 -18.65 31.61 69.55
N PRO A 588 -19.24 31.72 70.76
CA PRO A 588 -19.21 30.74 71.84
C PRO A 588 -19.95 29.45 71.47
N ASN A 589 -19.59 28.29 72.03
CA ASN A 589 -20.35 27.05 71.93
C ASN A 589 -20.11 26.23 73.21
N PRO A 590 -21.11 26.06 74.12
CA PRO A 590 -22.51 26.46 73.98
C PRO A 590 -22.76 27.98 73.88
N PHE A 591 -23.89 28.40 73.29
CA PHE A 591 -24.17 29.80 72.95
C PHE A 591 -25.57 30.28 73.37
N ASN A 592 -25.76 31.60 73.49
CA ASN A 592 -27.05 32.25 73.79
C ASN A 592 -27.11 33.73 73.31
N PRO A 593 -28.04 34.12 72.43
CA PRO A 593 -28.64 33.32 71.36
C PRO A 593 -27.77 33.34 70.09
N ASN A 594 -26.56 33.93 70.13
CA ASN A 594 -25.70 34.09 68.95
C ASN A 594 -24.40 33.27 69.07
N THR A 595 -24.00 32.64 67.97
CA THR A 595 -22.66 32.07 67.77
C THR A 595 -22.11 32.52 66.43
N SER A 596 -20.80 32.68 66.34
CA SER A 596 -20.10 32.90 65.07
C SER A 596 -19.28 31.68 64.68
N ILE A 597 -19.17 31.43 63.38
CA ILE A 597 -18.30 30.41 62.79
C ILE A 597 -17.42 31.10 61.77
N ASP A 598 -16.12 31.04 61.99
CA ASP A 598 -15.13 31.54 61.03
C ASP A 598 -14.81 30.43 60.03
N TYR A 599 -14.70 30.78 58.75
CA TYR A 599 -14.29 29.86 57.71
C TYR A 599 -13.32 30.54 56.74
N THR A 600 -12.41 29.76 56.17
CA THR A 600 -11.42 30.26 55.20
C THR A 600 -11.70 29.63 53.85
N LEU A 601 -11.66 30.43 52.78
CA LEU A 601 -11.75 29.97 51.40
C LEU A 601 -10.46 30.32 50.66
N ALA A 602 -9.90 29.37 49.92
CA ALA A 602 -8.68 29.62 49.13
C ALA A 602 -8.97 30.43 47.84
N VAL A 603 -10.16 30.28 47.28
CA VAL A 603 -10.63 30.93 46.04
C VAL A 603 -12.10 31.31 46.17
N ASP A 604 -12.61 32.15 45.26
CA ASP A 604 -14.05 32.46 45.19
C ASP A 604 -14.83 31.16 44.95
N THR A 605 -15.78 30.83 45.83
CA THR A 605 -16.39 29.49 45.94
C THR A 605 -17.90 29.59 46.08
N GLU A 606 -18.66 28.78 45.33
CA GLU A 606 -20.11 28.64 45.55
C GLU A 606 -20.37 27.82 46.83
N LEU A 607 -21.07 28.43 47.79
CA LEU A 607 -21.26 27.88 49.14
C LEU A 607 -22.70 28.02 49.60
N THR A 608 -23.25 26.93 50.14
CA THR A 608 -24.53 26.92 50.87
C THR A 608 -24.27 26.54 52.33
N VAL A 609 -24.75 27.35 53.28
CA VAL A 609 -24.66 27.10 54.72
C VAL A 609 -26.06 26.99 55.31
N SER A 610 -26.40 25.82 55.88
CA SER A 610 -27.74 25.52 56.39
C SER A 610 -27.71 24.95 57.80
N VAL A 611 -28.76 25.17 58.57
CA VAL A 611 -28.90 24.71 59.95
C VAL A 611 -29.94 23.59 60.03
N TYR A 612 -29.62 22.55 60.80
CA TYR A 612 -30.49 21.40 61.05
C TYR A 612 -30.60 21.11 62.55
N ASP A 613 -31.74 20.60 63.00
CA ASP A 613 -31.87 20.08 64.37
C ASP A 613 -31.37 18.63 64.51
N MET A 614 -31.39 18.09 65.72
CA MET A 614 -30.91 16.73 66.02
C MET A 614 -31.68 15.59 65.30
N ASN A 615 -32.86 15.87 64.76
CA ASN A 615 -33.63 14.90 63.96
C ASN A 615 -33.37 15.07 62.45
N GLY A 616 -32.43 15.95 62.06
CA GLY A 616 -32.14 16.28 60.67
C GLY A 616 -33.19 17.18 60.01
N ARG A 617 -34.11 17.78 60.78
CA ARG A 617 -35.07 18.73 60.23
C ARG A 617 -34.36 20.03 59.91
N PHE A 618 -34.51 20.50 58.67
CA PHE A 618 -34.02 21.79 58.21
C PHE A 618 -34.67 22.94 59.00
N ILE A 619 -33.84 23.87 59.46
CA ILE A 619 -34.25 25.07 60.22
C ILE A 619 -34.20 26.29 59.31
N GLU A 620 -33.02 26.65 58.80
CA GLU A 620 -32.82 27.79 57.92
C GLU A 620 -31.52 27.70 57.10
N THR A 621 -31.37 28.59 56.12
CA THR A 621 -30.13 28.79 55.36
C THR A 621 -29.51 30.13 55.74
N LEU A 622 -28.26 30.10 56.21
CA LEU A 622 -27.52 31.27 56.66
C LEU A 622 -26.79 31.99 55.52
N ALA A 623 -26.38 31.26 54.48
CA ALA A 623 -25.73 31.80 53.30
C ALA A 623 -25.94 30.89 52.08
N ASN A 624 -26.09 31.47 50.89
CA ASN A 624 -26.23 30.72 49.64
C ASN A 624 -25.73 31.55 48.45
N GLY A 625 -24.72 31.05 47.74
CA GLY A 625 -24.17 31.66 46.53
C GLY A 625 -22.64 31.75 46.53
N MET A 626 -22.09 32.54 45.61
CA MET A 626 -20.63 32.76 45.49
C MET A 626 -20.08 33.59 46.67
N MET A 627 -19.13 33.01 47.41
CA MET A 627 -18.38 33.64 48.50
C MET A 627 -16.96 33.98 48.06
N LYS A 628 -16.42 35.09 48.55
CA LYS A 628 -15.06 35.52 48.18
C LYS A 628 -13.98 34.72 48.89
N ALA A 629 -12.85 34.54 48.21
CA ALA A 629 -11.62 34.03 48.80
C ALA A 629 -11.18 34.84 50.04
N GLY A 630 -10.58 34.17 51.01
CA GLY A 630 -10.07 34.74 52.26
C GLY A 630 -10.79 34.25 53.52
N HIS A 631 -10.50 34.91 54.64
CA HIS A 631 -11.19 34.67 55.92
C HIS A 631 -12.56 35.32 55.91
N ASN A 632 -13.58 34.52 56.21
CA ASN A 632 -14.98 34.91 56.27
C ASN A 632 -15.58 34.48 57.61
N GLN A 633 -16.70 35.08 57.98
CA GLN A 633 -17.42 34.76 59.21
C GLN A 633 -18.92 34.68 58.91
N ILE A 634 -19.58 33.69 59.50
CA ILE A 634 -21.04 33.60 59.52
C ILE A 634 -21.54 33.63 60.96
N ILE A 635 -22.62 34.36 61.20
CA ILE A 635 -23.23 34.51 62.52
C ILE A 635 -24.60 33.86 62.48
N TRP A 636 -24.85 32.94 63.40
CA TRP A 636 -26.18 32.37 63.61
C TRP A 636 -26.85 32.97 64.83
N ASN A 637 -28.04 33.57 64.65
CA ASN A 637 -28.90 34.09 65.71
C ASN A 637 -30.09 33.17 65.93
N ALA A 638 -29.99 32.30 66.93
CA ALA A 638 -31.00 31.29 67.24
C ALA A 638 -32.04 31.77 68.28
N SER A 639 -32.34 33.08 68.34
CA SER A 639 -33.25 33.66 69.34
C SER A 639 -34.67 33.07 69.30
N HIS A 640 -35.11 32.61 68.14
CA HIS A 640 -36.42 31.99 67.92
C HIS A 640 -36.43 30.46 68.13
N GLU A 641 -35.27 29.85 68.38
CA GLU A 641 -35.10 28.41 68.50
C GLU A 641 -35.13 27.94 69.97
N THR A 642 -35.45 26.67 70.21
CA THR A 642 -35.45 26.08 71.55
C THR A 642 -34.06 25.60 71.97
N SER A 643 -33.74 25.57 73.27
CA SER A 643 -32.47 24.99 73.73
C SER A 643 -32.30 23.55 73.25
N GLY A 644 -31.13 23.22 72.71
CA GLY A 644 -30.91 21.94 72.03
C GLY A 644 -29.61 21.90 71.25
N VAL A 645 -29.37 20.76 70.59
CA VAL A 645 -28.24 20.53 69.69
C VAL A 645 -28.67 20.80 68.26
N TYR A 646 -27.86 21.55 67.54
CA TYR A 646 -28.03 21.87 66.13
C TYR A 646 -26.76 21.59 65.35
N PHE A 647 -26.91 21.39 64.04
CA PHE A 647 -25.83 21.12 63.11
C PHE A 647 -25.83 22.19 62.02
N ILE A 648 -24.72 22.90 61.87
CA ILE A 648 -24.51 23.90 60.82
C ILE A 648 -23.69 23.22 59.73
N LYS A 649 -24.33 22.96 58.60
CA LYS A 649 -23.78 22.25 57.45
C LYS A 649 -23.36 23.25 56.39
N PHE A 650 -22.10 23.17 55.99
CA PHE A 650 -21.52 23.87 54.86
C PHE A 650 -21.40 22.92 53.67
N THR A 651 -21.87 23.34 52.50
CA THR A 651 -21.87 22.54 51.26
C THR A 651 -21.27 23.34 50.12
N SER A 652 -20.24 22.81 49.45
CA SER A 652 -19.65 23.37 48.23
C SER A 652 -19.22 22.24 47.30
N ASN A 653 -19.69 22.24 46.05
CA ASN A 653 -19.50 21.13 45.11
C ASN A 653 -19.77 19.76 45.77
N GLU A 654 -18.77 18.90 45.88
CA GLU A 654 -18.84 17.58 46.54
C GLU A 654 -18.41 17.58 48.02
N LEU A 655 -17.92 18.71 48.55
CA LEU A 655 -17.46 18.84 49.93
C LEU A 655 -18.61 19.24 50.87
N THR A 656 -18.76 18.48 51.95
CA THR A 656 -19.67 18.79 53.05
C THR A 656 -18.92 18.82 54.38
N LEU A 657 -18.97 19.95 55.08
CA LEU A 657 -18.48 20.09 56.46
C LEU A 657 -19.64 20.39 57.39
N THR A 658 -19.61 19.87 58.62
CA THR A 658 -20.71 20.07 59.58
C THR A 658 -20.15 20.41 60.95
N GLU A 659 -20.65 21.50 61.53
CA GLU A 659 -20.29 21.94 62.89
C GLU A 659 -21.47 21.72 63.84
N LYS A 660 -21.20 21.07 64.97
CA LYS A 660 -22.20 20.83 66.02
C LYS A 660 -22.21 22.00 67.01
N VAL A 661 -23.36 22.62 67.21
CA VAL A 661 -23.55 23.73 68.15
C VAL A 661 -24.62 23.44 69.18
N VAL A 662 -24.48 24.00 70.39
CA VAL A 662 -25.39 23.79 71.52
C VAL A 662 -25.98 25.12 71.97
N LEU A 663 -27.29 25.29 71.77
CA LEU A 663 -28.04 26.46 72.23
C LEU A 663 -28.52 26.25 73.68
N ILE A 664 -28.18 27.19 74.58
CA ILE A 664 -28.65 27.19 75.98
C ILE A 664 -29.39 28.52 76.22
N LYS A 665 -30.66 28.47 76.63
CA LYS A 665 -31.45 29.67 76.96
C LYS A 665 -31.44 29.97 78.44
#